data_AF-A0AAD4TBG1-F1
#
_entry.id   AF-A0AAD4TBG1-F1
#
_cell.length_a   1.000
_cell.length_b   1.000
_cell.length_c   1.000
_cell.angle_alpha   90.00
_cell.angle_beta   90.00
_cell.angle_gamma   90.00
#
_symmetry.space_group_name_H-M   'P 1'
#
loop_
_entity.id
_entity.type
_entity.pdbx_description
1 polymer ?
#
loop_
_entity_poly.entity_id
_entity_poly.type
_entity_poly.pdbx_seq_one_letter_code
_entity_poly.pdbx_strand_id
1 'polypeptide(L)'
;MLHRILMVKAWCFCRFEEGPEQFCLDVAQNPKDTEESVWCFLCEGQFCGEDEPRKKFLELSLSKLPPLVLQEFDNHDMPALKAEIENMKQKLSAIEYEKKNMHKTLIQSLILVQILIVMKFYRFIVLLIVTLGGCVSSGEAEKRALGDQPLSKIAIHKAVVALHSSAYVKASPSVLGSRGENTEWMTVQFSSPNPSNDDWIGVFSPANFSAATCSPENTRVNPPFLCTSPIKYQFANYSSPDYKRSGFGKLKLQLINQRGDFSFALFSGGLTNPKLIAVSNSVTFQNPNAPVYPRLAQGKAWNEMTVTWTSGYGINEAEPFVEWGRQGGEKMHTPAGTLTFSRKSMCGAPARTVGWRDPGFIHTSFLKELWPNSVYSYKLGHKLFNGTFVWSQEYKFRASPYPGQDSVQRVVIFGDMGKAEADGSNEYNNYQPGSLNTTREIIRDLNNTDIAFHIGDICYANGYLSQWDQFTSQVEPITSVVPYMVASGNHERDWPRTGSFYGNTDSGGECGVPAETMYYVPADNRAKYWYSTDYGMFKFCIADTEHDWREGTQQYKFIEQCFASADRQKQPWLIFLAHRVLGYSSGSWYAEQGSFEEPMGRESLQKLWQKYKVDIAVYGHVHNYERTCPVYENICTTNEKSHYQGPLNGTIHVVAGGGGAGLAKFTTLKTKWSLFQDYDFGFLKLTAFDHSNLLFEYKKSSDGNVYDSFTISRDYRDILACTVDSCPSMTVAS
;
A
#
# COMPACT_ATOMS: atom_id res chain seq x y z
N MET A 1 31.33 -40.94 -0.23
CA MET A 1 30.00 -41.07 -0.86
C MET A 1 28.86 -40.88 0.14
N LEU A 2 28.73 -41.72 1.19
CA LEU A 2 27.68 -41.53 2.22
C LEU A 2 27.72 -40.19 2.99
N HIS A 3 28.90 -39.61 3.21
CA HIS A 3 29.03 -38.32 3.89
C HIS A 3 28.58 -37.12 3.02
N ARG A 4 28.70 -37.23 1.68
CA ARG A 4 28.13 -36.27 0.74
C ARG A 4 26.62 -36.42 0.62
N ILE A 5 26.10 -37.65 0.67
CA ILE A 5 24.66 -37.95 0.67
C ILE A 5 23.97 -37.37 1.93
N LEU A 6 24.63 -37.38 3.09
CA LEU A 6 24.10 -36.79 4.32
C LEU A 6 24.20 -35.26 4.35
N MET A 7 25.25 -34.66 3.78
CA MET A 7 25.33 -33.20 3.64
C MET A 7 24.31 -32.64 2.64
N VAL A 8 24.08 -33.32 1.50
CA VAL A 8 23.06 -32.91 0.51
C VAL A 8 21.65 -33.10 1.06
N LYS A 9 21.38 -34.17 1.82
CA LYS A 9 20.09 -34.35 2.51
C LYS A 9 19.82 -33.28 3.58
N ALA A 10 20.85 -32.84 4.32
CA ALA A 10 20.69 -31.78 5.31
C ALA A 10 20.55 -30.38 4.67
N TRP A 11 21.17 -30.16 3.51
CA TRP A 11 21.12 -28.89 2.80
C TRP A 11 19.80 -28.70 2.04
N CYS A 12 19.29 -29.75 1.36
CA CYS A 12 18.01 -29.69 0.63
C CYS A 12 16.78 -29.62 1.54
N PHE A 13 16.85 -30.05 2.80
CA PHE A 13 15.70 -29.93 3.72
C PHE A 13 15.38 -28.49 4.13
N CYS A 14 16.27 -27.52 3.85
CA CYS A 14 16.11 -26.13 4.29
C CYS A 14 16.04 -25.10 3.15
N ARG A 15 16.14 -25.48 1.87
CA ARG A 15 16.01 -24.56 0.72
C ARG A 15 15.39 -25.26 -0.50
N PHE A 16 14.07 -25.25 -0.59
CA PHE A 16 13.32 -25.94 -1.66
C PHE A 16 13.06 -25.10 -2.93
N GLU A 17 13.42 -23.81 -2.97
CA GLU A 17 13.24 -22.96 -4.16
C GLU A 17 14.53 -22.82 -5.01
N GLU A 18 15.72 -23.00 -4.44
CA GLU A 18 17.01 -22.78 -5.13
C GLU A 18 17.60 -24.04 -5.81
N GLY A 19 17.15 -25.23 -5.40
CA GLY A 19 17.70 -26.51 -5.87
C GLY A 19 17.53 -26.79 -7.38
N PRO A 20 16.34 -26.61 -7.97
CA PRO A 20 16.11 -26.91 -9.39
C PRO A 20 16.93 -26.03 -10.34
N GLU A 21 17.11 -24.75 -9.99
CA GLU A 21 17.87 -23.80 -10.80
C GLU A 21 19.38 -24.11 -10.77
N GLN A 22 19.90 -24.53 -9.61
CA GLN A 22 21.28 -24.97 -9.46
C GLN A 22 21.55 -26.27 -10.25
N PHE A 23 20.67 -27.27 -10.17
CA PHE A 23 20.83 -28.49 -10.97
C PHE A 23 20.69 -28.24 -12.48
N CYS A 24 19.85 -27.28 -12.91
CA CYS A 24 19.80 -26.85 -14.31
C CYS A 24 21.11 -26.22 -14.79
N LEU A 25 21.77 -25.41 -13.95
CA LEU A 25 23.06 -24.79 -14.28
C LEU A 25 24.18 -25.82 -14.33
N ASP A 26 24.16 -26.81 -13.43
CA ASP A 26 25.17 -27.87 -13.37
C ASP A 26 25.03 -28.86 -14.55
N VAL A 27 23.80 -29.20 -14.93
CA VAL A 27 23.52 -29.99 -16.15
C VAL A 27 23.89 -29.21 -17.42
N ALA A 28 23.69 -27.88 -17.45
CA ALA A 28 24.13 -27.06 -18.57
C ALA A 28 25.66 -26.99 -18.70
N GLN A 29 26.40 -27.10 -17.59
CA GLN A 29 27.87 -27.13 -17.59
C GLN A 29 28.44 -28.53 -17.94
N ASN A 30 27.76 -29.60 -17.54
CA ASN A 30 28.15 -30.97 -17.89
C ASN A 30 26.93 -31.83 -18.29
N PRO A 31 26.49 -31.77 -19.55
CA PRO A 31 25.29 -32.47 -20.01
C PRO A 31 25.39 -34.00 -19.97
N LYS A 32 26.59 -34.56 -19.73
CA LYS A 32 26.83 -36.00 -19.62
C LYS A 32 26.67 -36.51 -18.17
N ASP A 33 26.42 -35.63 -17.21
CA ASP A 33 26.14 -36.01 -15.84
C ASP A 33 24.69 -36.49 -15.70
N THR A 34 24.53 -37.81 -15.84
CA THR A 34 23.24 -38.49 -15.79
C THR A 34 22.62 -38.50 -14.40
N GLU A 35 23.42 -38.34 -13.32
CA GLU A 35 22.89 -38.30 -11.96
C GLU A 35 22.18 -36.97 -11.71
N GLU A 36 22.81 -35.85 -12.07
CA GLU A 36 22.24 -34.51 -11.87
C GLU A 36 21.05 -34.21 -12.78
N SER A 37 21.06 -34.75 -14.00
CA SER A 37 19.93 -34.66 -14.93
C SER A 37 18.67 -35.37 -14.39
N VAL A 38 18.86 -36.50 -13.69
CA VAL A 38 17.77 -37.25 -13.06
C VAL A 38 17.24 -36.53 -11.83
N TRP A 39 18.10 -35.93 -11.01
CA TRP A 39 17.66 -35.13 -9.86
C TRP A 39 16.92 -33.86 -10.27
N CYS A 40 17.37 -33.18 -11.33
CA CYS A 40 16.65 -32.05 -11.92
C CYS A 40 15.22 -32.43 -12.32
N PHE A 41 15.07 -33.54 -13.06
CA PHE A 41 13.76 -34.02 -13.53
C PHE A 41 12.84 -34.45 -12.37
N LEU A 42 13.39 -35.14 -11.36
CA LEU A 42 12.63 -35.59 -10.20
C LEU A 42 12.15 -34.42 -9.33
N CYS A 43 12.98 -33.40 -9.15
CA CYS A 43 12.62 -32.19 -8.40
C CYS A 43 11.53 -31.37 -9.11
N GLU A 44 11.60 -31.20 -10.42
CA GLU A 44 10.56 -30.49 -11.19
C GLU A 44 9.25 -31.30 -11.32
N GLY A 45 9.34 -32.61 -11.52
CA GLY A 45 8.16 -33.48 -11.63
C GLY A 45 7.32 -33.54 -10.35
N GLN A 46 7.95 -33.34 -9.19
CA GLN A 46 7.24 -33.25 -7.92
C GLN A 46 6.50 -31.90 -7.74
N PHE A 47 6.89 -30.86 -8.48
CA PHE A 47 6.30 -29.51 -8.43
C PHE A 47 5.17 -29.29 -9.45
N CYS A 48 5.28 -29.86 -10.65
CA CYS A 48 4.38 -29.56 -11.77
C CYS A 48 3.64 -30.79 -12.34
N GLY A 49 3.87 -31.99 -11.81
CA GLY A 49 3.37 -33.25 -12.40
C GLY A 49 4.26 -33.73 -13.56
N GLU A 50 4.18 -35.02 -13.92
CA GLU A 50 5.13 -35.67 -14.85
C GLU A 50 5.11 -35.14 -16.30
N ASP A 51 4.00 -34.51 -16.72
CA ASP A 51 3.80 -34.10 -18.12
C ASP A 51 4.49 -32.77 -18.48
N GLU A 52 4.63 -31.83 -17.54
CA GLU A 52 5.26 -30.51 -17.76
C GLU A 52 6.79 -30.61 -17.96
N PRO A 53 7.55 -31.34 -17.11
CA PRO A 53 8.99 -31.54 -17.28
C PRO A 53 9.29 -32.35 -18.53
N ARG A 54 8.44 -33.33 -18.88
CA ARG A 54 8.57 -34.11 -20.11
C ARG A 54 8.48 -33.24 -21.36
N LYS A 55 7.65 -32.20 -21.34
CA LYS A 55 7.50 -31.24 -22.43
C LYS A 55 8.70 -30.30 -22.54
N LYS A 56 9.20 -29.79 -21.41
CA LYS A 56 10.41 -28.92 -21.36
C LYS A 56 11.70 -29.65 -21.71
N PHE A 57 11.86 -30.90 -21.27
CA PHE A 57 13.03 -31.73 -21.61
C PHE A 57 13.07 -32.07 -23.11
N LEU A 58 11.90 -32.19 -23.75
CA LEU A 58 11.79 -32.38 -25.20
C LEU A 58 11.96 -31.07 -25.99
N GLU A 59 11.57 -29.91 -25.43
CA GLU A 59 11.74 -28.59 -26.06
C GLU A 59 13.18 -28.04 -25.99
N LEU A 60 14.00 -28.50 -25.03
CA LEU A 60 15.45 -28.25 -24.99
C LEU A 60 16.23 -28.87 -26.16
N SER A 61 15.58 -29.68 -27.00
CA SER A 61 16.14 -30.20 -28.25
C SER A 61 16.11 -29.19 -29.42
N LEU A 62 15.39 -28.06 -29.33
CA LEU A 62 15.13 -27.24 -30.53
C LEU A 62 15.38 -25.72 -30.44
N SER A 63 15.83 -25.15 -29.32
CA SER A 63 16.43 -23.81 -29.41
C SER A 63 17.25 -23.41 -28.17
N LYS A 64 18.57 -23.33 -28.37
CA LYS A 64 19.59 -22.44 -27.75
C LYS A 64 20.88 -23.21 -27.43
N LEU A 65 21.74 -23.34 -28.43
CA LEU A 65 23.17 -23.61 -28.25
C LEU A 65 23.98 -22.56 -29.01
N PRO A 66 25.02 -21.95 -28.41
CA PRO A 66 25.98 -21.11 -29.13
C PRO A 66 26.77 -21.92 -30.18
N PRO A 67 27.18 -21.31 -31.31
CA PRO A 67 27.77 -22.01 -32.44
C PRO A 67 29.25 -22.28 -32.20
N LEU A 68 29.58 -23.41 -31.56
CA LEU A 68 30.91 -24.04 -31.58
C LEU A 68 30.85 -25.38 -30.85
N VAL A 69 30.28 -26.41 -31.49
CA VAL A 69 30.76 -27.82 -31.53
C VAL A 69 29.89 -28.49 -32.62
N LEU A 70 30.17 -28.18 -33.88
CA LEU A 70 29.72 -28.97 -35.03
C LEU A 70 30.96 -29.65 -35.61
N GLN A 71 31.48 -30.63 -34.89
CA GLN A 71 32.30 -31.72 -35.44
C GLN A 71 32.47 -32.79 -34.36
N GLU A 72 32.25 -34.04 -34.76
CA GLU A 72 32.35 -35.29 -33.98
C GLU A 72 31.12 -35.69 -33.14
N PHE A 73 30.12 -36.25 -33.82
CA PHE A 73 29.42 -37.44 -33.30
C PHE A 73 29.19 -38.39 -34.48
N ASP A 74 30.06 -39.39 -34.57
CA ASP A 74 29.96 -40.50 -35.53
C ASP A 74 28.94 -41.55 -35.05
N ASN A 75 28.34 -42.23 -36.04
CA ASN A 75 27.19 -43.14 -35.95
C ASN A 75 27.44 -44.50 -35.24
N HIS A 76 28.12 -44.54 -34.08
CA HIS A 76 28.47 -45.83 -33.44
C HIS A 76 27.91 -46.16 -32.05
N ASP A 77 27.23 -45.26 -31.33
CA ASP A 77 26.77 -45.58 -29.95
C ASP A 77 25.24 -45.65 -29.73
N MET A 78 24.43 -45.51 -30.79
CA MET A 78 22.96 -45.64 -30.69
C MET A 78 22.43 -47.01 -30.20
N PRO A 79 23.10 -48.16 -30.46
CA PRO A 79 22.63 -49.45 -29.94
C PRO A 79 22.79 -49.60 -28.43
N ALA A 80 23.85 -49.02 -27.83
CA ALA A 80 24.13 -49.10 -26.40
C ALA A 80 23.11 -48.29 -25.58
N LEU A 81 22.79 -47.08 -26.05
CA LEU A 81 21.79 -46.21 -25.43
C LEU A 81 20.39 -46.84 -25.47
N LYS A 82 20.02 -47.53 -26.57
CA LYS A 82 18.75 -48.26 -26.65
C LYS A 82 18.70 -49.45 -25.70
N ALA A 83 19.82 -50.15 -25.50
CA ALA A 83 19.89 -51.29 -24.57
C ALA A 83 19.76 -50.86 -23.10
N GLU A 84 20.35 -49.73 -22.71
CA GLU A 84 20.21 -49.19 -21.35
C GLU A 84 18.80 -48.66 -21.06
N ILE A 85 18.16 -48.00 -22.02
CA ILE A 85 16.77 -47.53 -21.89
C ILE A 85 15.82 -48.71 -21.66
N GLU A 86 16.03 -49.83 -22.36
CA GLU A 86 15.14 -50.99 -22.22
C GLU A 86 15.38 -51.77 -20.92
N ASN A 87 16.61 -51.77 -20.42
CA ASN A 87 16.94 -52.30 -19.10
C ASN A 87 16.33 -51.43 -17.98
N MET A 88 16.30 -50.10 -18.14
CA MET A 88 15.63 -49.18 -17.20
C MET A 88 14.11 -49.33 -17.20
N LYS A 89 13.47 -49.53 -18.36
CA LYS A 89 12.02 -49.81 -18.42
C LYS A 89 11.64 -51.11 -17.71
N GLN A 90 12.46 -52.17 -17.86
CA GLN A 90 12.23 -53.42 -17.12
C GLN A 90 12.34 -53.22 -15.60
N LYS A 91 13.34 -52.46 -15.13
CA LYS A 91 13.50 -52.16 -13.69
C LYS A 91 12.35 -51.29 -13.14
N LEU A 92 11.87 -50.30 -13.90
CA LEU A 92 10.72 -49.49 -13.52
C LEU A 92 9.42 -50.31 -13.41
N SER A 93 9.20 -51.26 -14.33
CA SER A 93 8.05 -52.16 -14.26
C SER A 93 8.09 -53.11 -13.05
N ALA A 94 9.28 -53.54 -12.64
CA ALA A 94 9.48 -54.35 -11.43
C ALA A 94 9.22 -53.54 -10.14
N ILE A 95 9.62 -52.26 -10.12
CA ILE A 95 9.38 -51.34 -9.01
C ILE A 95 7.89 -51.01 -8.87
N GLU A 96 7.15 -50.81 -9.98
CA GLU A 96 5.69 -50.63 -9.93
C GLU A 96 4.95 -51.88 -9.45
N TYR A 97 5.45 -53.07 -9.79
CA TYR A 97 4.91 -54.35 -9.29
C TYR A 97 5.12 -54.52 -7.77
N GLU A 98 6.30 -54.16 -7.25
CA GLU A 98 6.57 -54.15 -5.80
C GLU A 98 5.77 -53.06 -5.05
N LYS A 99 5.57 -51.89 -5.66
CA LYS A 99 4.75 -50.79 -5.09
C LYS A 99 3.27 -51.19 -4.95
N LYS A 100 2.72 -51.92 -5.93
CA LYS A 100 1.36 -52.50 -5.86
C LYS A 100 1.21 -53.57 -4.78
N ASN A 101 2.26 -54.36 -4.52
CA ASN A 101 2.25 -55.37 -3.46
C ASN A 101 2.45 -54.76 -2.05
N MET A 102 3.27 -53.71 -1.90
CA MET A 102 3.37 -52.96 -0.64
C MET A 102 2.06 -52.25 -0.25
N HIS A 103 1.28 -51.77 -1.21
CA HIS A 103 -0.02 -51.14 -0.91
C HIS A 103 -1.06 -52.12 -0.36
N LYS A 104 -1.01 -53.41 -0.74
CA LYS A 104 -1.87 -54.45 -0.15
C LYS A 104 -1.50 -54.78 1.30
N THR A 105 -0.21 -54.78 1.63
CA THR A 105 0.27 -55.04 2.99
C THR A 105 -0.01 -53.87 3.94
N LEU A 106 0.10 -52.62 3.46
CA LEU A 106 -0.21 -51.42 4.25
C LEU A 106 -1.71 -51.29 4.58
N ILE A 107 -2.59 -51.65 3.65
CA ILE A 107 -4.06 -51.61 3.87
C ILE A 107 -4.49 -52.70 4.87
N GLN A 108 -3.85 -53.88 4.86
CA GLN A 108 -4.10 -54.91 5.88
C GLN A 108 -3.62 -54.50 7.28
N SER A 109 -2.51 -53.75 7.39
CA SER A 109 -2.02 -53.23 8.67
C SER A 109 -2.87 -52.08 9.22
N LEU A 110 -3.39 -51.20 8.35
CA LEU A 110 -4.26 -50.07 8.74
C LEU A 110 -5.66 -50.53 9.20
N ILE A 111 -6.20 -51.60 8.60
CA ILE A 111 -7.47 -52.21 9.05
C ILE A 111 -7.30 -52.88 10.43
N LEU A 112 -6.16 -53.51 10.70
CA LEU A 112 -5.87 -54.11 12.02
C LEU A 112 -5.74 -53.04 13.13
N VAL A 113 -5.14 -51.90 12.81
CA VAL A 113 -4.98 -50.76 13.74
C VAL A 113 -6.32 -50.07 14.00
N GLN A 114 -7.18 -49.90 12.99
CA GLN A 114 -8.54 -49.38 13.19
C GLN A 114 -9.43 -50.32 14.02
N ILE A 115 -9.32 -51.65 13.84
CA ILE A 115 -10.05 -52.63 14.66
C ILE A 115 -9.57 -52.59 16.12
N LEU A 116 -8.26 -52.43 16.36
CA LEU A 116 -7.69 -52.30 17.71
C LEU A 116 -8.07 -50.99 18.41
N ILE A 117 -8.25 -49.89 17.67
CA ILE A 117 -8.70 -48.60 18.21
C ILE A 117 -10.20 -48.65 18.54
N VAL A 118 -11.03 -49.25 17.68
CA VAL A 118 -12.48 -49.43 17.94
C VAL A 118 -12.74 -50.38 19.12
N MET A 119 -11.94 -51.44 19.29
CA MET A 119 -12.04 -52.36 20.44
C MET A 119 -11.57 -51.71 21.77
N LYS A 120 -10.65 -50.74 21.73
CA LYS A 120 -10.24 -49.95 22.91
C LYS A 120 -11.28 -48.88 23.28
N PHE A 121 -11.99 -48.31 22.30
CA PHE A 121 -13.09 -47.36 22.54
C PHE A 121 -14.35 -48.05 23.11
N TYR A 122 -14.66 -49.27 22.65
CA TYR A 122 -15.79 -50.07 23.18
C TYR A 122 -15.58 -50.52 24.64
N ARG A 123 -14.34 -50.79 25.07
CA ARG A 123 -14.02 -51.12 26.47
C ARG A 123 -14.14 -49.92 27.43
N PHE A 124 -14.04 -48.69 26.93
CA PHE A 124 -14.21 -47.46 27.72
C PHE A 124 -15.69 -47.06 27.84
N ILE A 125 -16.52 -47.38 26.84
CA ILE A 125 -17.97 -47.10 26.83
C ILE A 125 -18.77 -48.15 27.63
N VAL A 126 -18.33 -49.41 27.67
CA VAL A 126 -18.97 -50.48 28.47
C VAL A 126 -18.76 -50.31 29.98
N LEU A 127 -17.75 -49.54 30.42
CA LEU A 127 -17.54 -49.20 31.84
C LEU A 127 -18.39 -48.01 32.31
N LEU A 128 -19.01 -47.25 31.38
CA LEU A 128 -19.84 -46.07 31.69
C LEU A 128 -21.36 -46.37 31.63
N ILE A 129 -21.76 -47.55 31.15
CA ILE A 129 -23.18 -47.94 30.96
C ILE A 129 -23.67 -48.91 32.07
N VAL A 130 -23.04 -48.92 33.25
CA VAL A 130 -23.55 -49.63 34.45
C VAL A 130 -24.20 -48.69 35.47
N THR A 131 -24.24 -47.38 35.22
CA THR A 131 -24.99 -46.45 36.06
C THR A 131 -25.92 -45.59 35.20
N LEU A 132 -27.22 -45.71 35.50
CA LEU A 132 -28.35 -44.87 35.07
C LEU A 132 -29.05 -45.32 33.78
N GLY A 133 -30.06 -46.17 33.99
CA GLY A 133 -31.20 -46.29 33.09
C GLY A 133 -32.27 -45.24 33.38
N GLY A 134 -33.11 -44.96 32.39
CA GLY A 134 -34.42 -44.34 32.60
C GLY A 134 -34.93 -43.40 31.49
N CYS A 135 -35.85 -43.93 30.67
CA CYS A 135 -37.00 -43.26 30.03
C CYS A 135 -36.83 -42.37 28.77
N VAL A 136 -37.09 -43.01 27.62
CA VAL A 136 -38.05 -42.68 26.52
C VAL A 136 -38.76 -41.31 26.54
N SER A 137 -38.62 -40.50 25.46
CA SER A 137 -39.66 -40.33 24.41
C SER A 137 -39.19 -39.50 23.21
N SER A 138 -39.96 -39.63 22.13
CA SER A 138 -39.78 -39.40 20.69
C SER A 138 -39.68 -37.96 20.17
N GLY A 139 -39.06 -37.78 19.00
CA GLY A 139 -39.26 -36.64 18.10
C GLY A 139 -38.36 -36.70 16.86
N GLU A 140 -38.97 -36.80 15.68
CA GLU A 140 -38.41 -37.18 14.37
C GLU A 140 -37.45 -36.16 13.73
N ALA A 141 -36.48 -36.66 12.95
CA ALA A 141 -36.08 -36.04 11.69
C ALA A 141 -35.43 -37.09 10.75
N GLU A 142 -35.97 -37.14 9.54
CA GLU A 142 -35.74 -38.12 8.48
C GLU A 142 -34.48 -37.81 7.62
N LYS A 143 -34.11 -38.80 6.82
CA LYS A 143 -32.82 -39.02 6.13
C LYS A 143 -32.60 -38.22 4.83
N ARG A 144 -31.30 -37.88 4.63
CA ARG A 144 -30.44 -37.96 3.42
C ARG A 144 -30.99 -37.55 2.03
N ALA A 145 -30.17 -36.76 1.31
CA ALA A 145 -29.53 -37.23 0.06
C ALA A 145 -28.31 -36.36 -0.33
N LEU A 146 -27.26 -37.03 -0.83
CA LEU A 146 -26.02 -36.48 -1.35
C LEU A 146 -26.19 -35.82 -2.72
N GLY A 147 -25.28 -34.88 -3.02
CA GLY A 147 -24.73 -34.72 -4.37
C GLY A 147 -24.81 -33.32 -4.93
N ASP A 148 -23.85 -32.47 -4.58
CA ASP A 148 -23.53 -31.30 -5.39
C ASP A 148 -22.01 -31.18 -5.55
N GLN A 149 -21.57 -31.24 -6.81
CA GLN A 149 -20.21 -30.96 -7.26
C GLN A 149 -19.82 -29.51 -6.88
N PRO A 150 -18.61 -29.24 -6.35
CA PRO A 150 -18.19 -27.86 -6.01
C PRO A 150 -18.08 -26.91 -7.23
N LEU A 151 -18.15 -27.44 -8.45
CA LEU A 151 -18.08 -26.67 -9.70
C LEU A 151 -19.45 -26.28 -10.28
N SER A 152 -20.57 -26.80 -9.77
CA SER A 152 -21.92 -26.46 -10.26
C SER A 152 -22.47 -25.13 -9.73
N LYS A 153 -21.74 -24.44 -8.84
CA LYS A 153 -22.07 -23.11 -8.31
C LYS A 153 -21.22 -21.99 -8.90
N ILE A 154 -20.53 -22.24 -10.00
CA ILE A 154 -19.94 -21.20 -10.82
C ILE A 154 -21.05 -20.61 -11.70
N ALA A 155 -21.82 -19.69 -11.13
CA ALA A 155 -22.62 -18.76 -11.93
C ALA A 155 -21.67 -17.68 -12.49
N ILE A 156 -20.91 -17.99 -13.55
CA ILE A 156 -20.27 -16.95 -14.37
C ILE A 156 -21.39 -16.28 -15.16
N HIS A 157 -22.07 -15.32 -14.55
CA HIS A 157 -22.84 -14.35 -15.31
C HIS A 157 -21.83 -13.35 -15.90
N LYS A 158 -21.52 -13.60 -17.17
CA LYS A 158 -20.61 -12.84 -18.03
C LYS A 158 -21.08 -11.40 -18.13
N ALA A 159 -20.15 -10.45 -18.18
CA ALA A 159 -20.41 -9.19 -18.86
C ALA A 159 -20.67 -9.52 -20.32
N VAL A 160 -21.89 -9.25 -20.77
CA VAL A 160 -22.31 -9.46 -22.14
C VAL A 160 -22.44 -8.10 -22.79
N VAL A 161 -21.85 -7.95 -23.97
CA VAL A 161 -22.12 -6.80 -24.84
C VAL A 161 -23.55 -6.96 -25.35
N ALA A 162 -24.45 -6.11 -24.85
CA ALA A 162 -25.86 -6.11 -25.17
C ALA A 162 -26.24 -4.74 -25.73
N LEU A 163 -25.45 -4.26 -26.71
CA LEU A 163 -25.67 -2.97 -27.34
C LEU A 163 -27.11 -2.89 -27.86
N HIS A 164 -27.83 -1.88 -27.41
CA HIS A 164 -29.21 -1.67 -27.82
C HIS A 164 -29.29 -0.44 -28.72
N SER A 165 -29.86 -0.57 -29.92
CA SER A 165 -29.90 0.51 -30.93
C SER A 165 -30.56 1.80 -30.41
N SER A 166 -31.55 1.67 -29.53
CA SER A 166 -32.25 2.79 -28.89
C SER A 166 -31.61 3.29 -27.58
N ALA A 167 -30.59 2.62 -27.04
CA ALA A 167 -29.85 3.11 -25.89
C ALA A 167 -28.71 4.02 -26.34
N TYR A 168 -28.43 5.07 -25.58
CA TYR A 168 -27.32 5.97 -25.90
C TYR A 168 -26.67 6.53 -24.64
N VAL A 169 -25.42 6.95 -24.79
CA VAL A 169 -24.70 7.81 -23.85
C VAL A 169 -24.08 8.94 -24.66
N LYS A 170 -24.15 10.18 -24.17
CA LYS A 170 -23.57 11.35 -24.81
C LYS A 170 -22.89 12.21 -23.76
N ALA A 171 -21.63 12.56 -24.02
CA ALA A 171 -20.79 13.33 -23.12
C ALA A 171 -20.52 14.72 -23.72
N SER A 172 -20.75 15.77 -22.94
CA SER A 172 -20.48 17.15 -23.36
C SER A 172 -19.92 18.03 -22.23
N PRO A 173 -18.98 18.95 -22.53
CA PRO A 173 -18.32 19.16 -23.82
C PRO A 173 -17.36 18.01 -24.21
N SER A 174 -16.92 17.95 -25.47
CA SER A 174 -15.99 16.92 -25.96
C SER A 174 -14.51 17.25 -25.73
N VAL A 175 -14.21 18.52 -25.47
CA VAL A 175 -12.86 19.00 -25.12
C VAL A 175 -12.95 19.75 -23.80
N LEU A 176 -12.06 19.40 -22.86
CA LEU A 176 -11.94 19.98 -21.52
C LEU A 176 -10.64 20.80 -21.40
N GLY A 177 -10.50 21.64 -20.38
CA GLY A 177 -9.29 22.39 -20.06
C GLY A 177 -8.93 23.45 -21.09
N SER A 178 -9.92 24.04 -21.77
CA SER A 178 -9.69 24.99 -22.87
C SER A 178 -8.91 26.25 -22.47
N ARG A 179 -8.88 26.61 -21.18
CA ARG A 179 -8.08 27.74 -20.63
C ARG A 179 -6.95 27.25 -19.73
N GLY A 180 -6.55 25.98 -19.88
CA GLY A 180 -5.49 25.35 -19.09
C GLY A 180 -5.97 24.77 -17.76
N GLU A 181 -7.29 24.65 -17.55
CA GLU A 181 -7.82 23.96 -16.37
C GLU A 181 -7.48 22.46 -16.42
N ASN A 182 -7.03 21.91 -15.29
CA ASN A 182 -6.78 20.47 -15.14
C ASN A 182 -7.93 19.71 -14.48
N THR A 183 -9.01 20.40 -14.14
CA THR A 183 -10.22 19.82 -13.58
C THR A 183 -11.43 20.53 -14.17
N GLU A 184 -12.40 19.79 -14.71
CA GLU A 184 -13.58 20.40 -15.33
C GLU A 184 -14.86 19.58 -15.14
N TRP A 185 -15.97 20.29 -14.97
CA TRP A 185 -17.31 19.71 -14.90
C TRP A 185 -17.85 19.42 -16.29
N MET A 186 -18.43 18.24 -16.47
CA MET A 186 -19.08 17.85 -17.71
C MET A 186 -20.43 17.16 -17.46
N THR A 187 -21.23 17.05 -18.52
CA THR A 187 -22.56 16.44 -18.49
C THR A 187 -22.57 15.15 -19.29
N VAL A 188 -22.97 14.05 -18.65
CA VAL A 188 -23.27 12.78 -19.33
C VAL A 188 -24.78 12.62 -19.38
N GLN A 189 -25.35 12.59 -20.58
CA GLN A 189 -26.76 12.26 -20.82
C GLN A 189 -26.86 10.84 -21.35
N PHE A 190 -27.85 10.08 -20.90
CA PHE A 190 -28.01 8.70 -21.32
C PHE A 190 -29.47 8.28 -21.34
N SER A 191 -29.75 7.26 -22.14
CA SER A 191 -31.07 6.63 -22.20
C SER A 191 -30.93 5.11 -22.33
N SER A 192 -31.79 4.38 -21.61
CA SER A 192 -32.01 2.94 -21.77
C SER A 192 -33.50 2.69 -22.03
N PRO A 193 -33.86 1.87 -23.03
CA PRO A 193 -35.26 1.48 -23.25
C PRO A 193 -35.77 0.47 -22.22
N ASN A 194 -34.87 -0.22 -21.52
CA ASN A 194 -35.18 -1.18 -20.47
C ASN A 194 -34.47 -0.75 -19.16
N PRO A 195 -34.86 0.39 -18.55
CA PRO A 195 -34.15 0.93 -17.41
C PRO A 195 -34.33 0.08 -16.16
N SER A 196 -33.27 -0.02 -15.37
CA SER A 196 -33.29 -0.64 -14.06
C SER A 196 -32.63 0.24 -13.00
N ASN A 197 -32.96 0.00 -11.72
CA ASN A 197 -32.35 0.73 -10.60
C ASN A 197 -30.86 0.41 -10.41
N ASP A 198 -30.41 -0.71 -10.97
CA ASP A 198 -29.02 -1.16 -10.92
C ASP A 198 -28.23 -0.81 -12.20
N ASP A 199 -28.82 -0.02 -13.11
CA ASP A 199 -28.08 0.54 -14.24
C ASP A 199 -27.07 1.59 -13.75
N TRP A 200 -25.91 1.67 -14.39
CA TRP A 200 -24.83 2.55 -13.97
C TRP A 200 -23.98 3.03 -15.14
N ILE A 201 -23.36 4.20 -14.95
CA ILE A 201 -22.42 4.82 -15.87
C ILE A 201 -21.00 4.59 -15.34
N GLY A 202 -20.14 3.98 -16.14
CA GLY A 202 -18.70 3.90 -15.89
C GLY A 202 -17.93 4.95 -16.68
N VAL A 203 -16.93 5.56 -16.05
CA VAL A 203 -15.96 6.47 -16.68
C VAL A 203 -14.68 5.69 -16.95
N PHE A 204 -14.21 5.65 -18.20
CA PHE A 204 -13.02 4.90 -18.59
C PHE A 204 -11.97 5.83 -19.18
N SER A 205 -10.72 5.67 -18.74
CA SER A 205 -9.56 6.30 -19.35
C SER A 205 -8.39 5.31 -19.35
N PRO A 206 -7.91 4.85 -20.53
CA PRO A 206 -8.22 5.35 -21.88
C PRO A 206 -9.67 5.14 -22.34
N ALA A 207 -10.11 5.93 -23.32
CA ALA A 207 -11.47 5.83 -23.88
C ALA A 207 -11.74 4.47 -24.55
N ASN A 208 -10.70 3.84 -25.10
CA ASN A 208 -10.77 2.48 -25.62
C ASN A 208 -10.58 1.45 -24.50
N PHE A 209 -11.69 1.02 -23.89
CA PHE A 209 -11.70 0.08 -22.77
C PHE A 209 -12.25 -1.29 -23.16
N SER A 210 -11.83 -2.32 -22.42
CA SER A 210 -12.41 -3.66 -22.54
C SER A 210 -13.52 -3.85 -21.51
N ALA A 211 -14.76 -4.00 -21.99
CA ALA A 211 -15.91 -4.38 -21.17
C ALA A 211 -15.99 -5.89 -20.87
N ALA A 212 -14.98 -6.67 -21.28
CA ALA A 212 -14.94 -8.10 -21.00
C ALA A 212 -14.83 -8.34 -19.48
N THR A 213 -15.37 -9.46 -19.02
CA THR A 213 -15.19 -9.89 -17.63
C THR A 213 -13.80 -10.47 -17.42
N CYS A 214 -13.12 -9.98 -16.39
CA CYS A 214 -11.88 -10.58 -15.90
C CYS A 214 -12.16 -11.19 -14.51
N SER A 215 -11.97 -12.50 -14.37
CA SER A 215 -12.22 -13.20 -13.11
C SER A 215 -11.30 -12.68 -12.01
N PRO A 216 -11.81 -12.49 -10.77
CA PRO A 216 -10.98 -12.03 -9.67
C PRO A 216 -9.92 -13.09 -9.32
N GLU A 217 -8.66 -12.67 -9.29
CA GLU A 217 -7.51 -13.53 -8.98
C GLU A 217 -7.28 -13.69 -7.48
N ASN A 218 -7.77 -12.74 -6.68
CA ASN A 218 -7.66 -12.73 -5.21
C ASN A 218 -8.74 -11.81 -4.61
N THR A 219 -8.77 -11.70 -3.27
CA THR A 219 -9.76 -10.89 -2.52
C THR A 219 -9.60 -9.38 -2.65
N ARG A 220 -8.50 -8.89 -3.22
CA ARG A 220 -8.26 -7.46 -3.50
C ARG A 220 -8.81 -7.02 -4.85
N VAL A 221 -9.16 -7.97 -5.72
CA VAL A 221 -9.90 -7.69 -6.97
C VAL A 221 -11.38 -7.63 -6.63
N ASN A 222 -11.95 -6.43 -6.71
CA ASN A 222 -13.33 -6.10 -6.33
C ASN A 222 -14.23 -5.91 -7.58
N PRO A 223 -15.56 -6.04 -7.44
CA PRO A 223 -16.49 -5.65 -8.50
C PRO A 223 -16.47 -4.12 -8.73
N PRO A 224 -16.76 -3.63 -9.96
CA PRO A 224 -17.11 -4.43 -11.13
C PRO A 224 -15.92 -5.17 -11.76
N PHE A 225 -16.14 -6.44 -12.13
CA PHE A 225 -15.08 -7.35 -12.62
C PHE A 225 -14.80 -7.18 -14.12
N LEU A 226 -14.46 -5.95 -14.52
CA LEU A 226 -14.11 -5.61 -15.91
C LEU A 226 -12.60 -5.74 -16.14
N CYS A 227 -12.21 -6.13 -17.36
CA CYS A 227 -10.80 -6.21 -17.73
C CYS A 227 -10.11 -4.84 -17.84
N THR A 228 -10.88 -3.77 -18.05
CA THR A 228 -10.45 -2.40 -17.82
C THR A 228 -11.25 -1.84 -16.67
N SER A 229 -10.59 -1.57 -15.55
CA SER A 229 -11.23 -0.90 -14.42
C SER A 229 -11.66 0.53 -14.79
N PRO A 230 -12.92 0.93 -14.54
CA PRO A 230 -13.31 2.33 -14.68
C PRO A 230 -12.54 3.20 -13.68
N ILE A 231 -12.29 4.45 -14.05
CA ILE A 231 -11.72 5.48 -13.18
C ILE A 231 -12.66 5.70 -11.99
N LYS A 232 -13.95 5.81 -12.29
CA LYS A 232 -15.07 5.93 -11.34
C LYS A 232 -16.38 5.54 -12.01
N TYR A 233 -17.43 5.39 -11.23
CA TYR A 233 -18.75 5.01 -11.73
C TYR A 233 -19.89 5.55 -10.86
N GLN A 234 -21.09 5.65 -11.42
CA GLN A 234 -22.26 6.11 -10.67
C GLN A 234 -23.54 5.46 -11.19
N PHE A 235 -24.50 5.21 -10.30
CA PHE A 235 -25.81 4.69 -10.69
C PHE A 235 -26.57 5.71 -11.55
N ALA A 236 -27.28 5.19 -12.55
CA ALA A 236 -28.04 5.98 -13.52
C ALA A 236 -29.13 6.85 -12.87
N ASN A 237 -29.66 6.43 -11.73
CA ASN A 237 -30.70 7.12 -10.98
C ASN A 237 -30.19 8.18 -9.97
N TYR A 238 -28.86 8.34 -9.80
CA TYR A 238 -28.26 9.17 -8.75
C TYR A 238 -28.80 10.62 -8.72
N SER A 239 -28.69 11.34 -9.85
CA SER A 239 -29.26 12.68 -10.03
C SER A 239 -30.52 12.69 -10.91
N SER A 240 -31.07 11.52 -11.21
CA SER A 240 -32.29 11.35 -12.02
C SER A 240 -33.17 10.28 -11.40
N PRO A 241 -33.86 10.58 -10.27
CA PRO A 241 -34.61 9.57 -9.50
C PRO A 241 -35.69 8.83 -10.30
N ASP A 242 -36.23 9.48 -11.33
CA ASP A 242 -37.28 8.93 -12.20
C ASP A 242 -36.74 8.06 -13.36
N TYR A 243 -35.42 7.84 -13.44
CA TYR A 243 -34.74 7.05 -14.48
C TYR A 243 -35.39 5.68 -14.70
N LYS A 244 -35.78 4.99 -13.62
CA LYS A 244 -36.44 3.67 -13.71
C LYS A 244 -37.73 3.69 -14.54
N ARG A 245 -38.42 4.83 -14.58
CA ARG A 245 -39.68 4.99 -15.33
C ARG A 245 -39.45 5.63 -16.69
N SER A 246 -38.61 6.66 -16.75
CA SER A 246 -38.40 7.45 -17.96
C SER A 246 -37.43 6.79 -18.94
N GLY A 247 -36.53 5.94 -18.45
CA GLY A 247 -35.40 5.45 -19.22
C GLY A 247 -34.32 6.50 -19.50
N PHE A 248 -34.51 7.75 -19.06
CA PHE A 248 -33.63 8.87 -19.35
C PHE A 248 -32.98 9.41 -18.07
N GLY A 249 -31.68 9.66 -18.14
CA GLY A 249 -30.93 10.22 -17.02
C GLY A 249 -29.82 11.15 -17.45
N LYS A 250 -29.36 11.95 -16.49
CA LYS A 250 -28.23 12.86 -16.64
C LYS A 250 -27.40 12.86 -15.37
N LEU A 251 -26.08 12.75 -15.55
CA LEU A 251 -25.08 12.95 -14.49
C LEU A 251 -24.24 14.19 -14.79
N LYS A 252 -23.85 14.91 -13.73
CA LYS A 252 -22.78 15.89 -13.78
C LYS A 252 -21.57 15.27 -13.12
N LEU A 253 -20.46 15.17 -13.85
CA LEU A 253 -19.23 14.57 -13.36
C LEU A 253 -18.11 15.59 -13.45
N GLN A 254 -17.22 15.61 -12.46
CA GLN A 254 -16.02 16.41 -12.48
C GLN A 254 -14.84 15.51 -12.86
N LEU A 255 -14.15 15.79 -13.96
CA LEU A 255 -12.98 15.01 -14.38
C LEU A 255 -11.70 15.76 -14.06
N ILE A 256 -10.65 15.01 -13.76
CA ILE A 256 -9.28 15.51 -13.61
C ILE A 256 -8.45 15.12 -14.84
N ASN A 257 -7.49 15.96 -15.21
CA ASN A 257 -6.55 15.69 -16.28
C ASN A 257 -5.49 14.72 -15.76
N GLN A 258 -5.61 13.45 -16.13
CA GLN A 258 -4.68 12.42 -15.71
C GLN A 258 -4.11 11.67 -16.92
N ARG A 259 -3.88 12.41 -18.02
CA ARG A 259 -3.48 11.86 -19.33
C ARG A 259 -4.61 11.03 -19.96
N GLY A 260 -4.36 10.56 -21.18
CA GLY A 260 -5.34 9.77 -21.93
C GLY A 260 -6.62 10.55 -22.26
N ASP A 261 -7.51 9.89 -22.98
CA ASP A 261 -8.87 10.33 -23.24
C ASP A 261 -9.88 9.55 -22.39
N PHE A 262 -11.14 9.96 -22.45
CA PHE A 262 -12.23 9.43 -21.65
C PHE A 262 -13.37 8.92 -22.53
N SER A 263 -13.99 7.82 -22.12
CA SER A 263 -15.30 7.37 -22.61
C SER A 263 -16.24 7.06 -21.45
N PHE A 264 -17.53 7.09 -21.73
CA PHE A 264 -18.59 6.83 -20.76
C PHE A 264 -19.44 5.69 -21.26
N ALA A 265 -19.71 4.72 -20.40
CA ALA A 265 -20.44 3.53 -20.77
C ALA A 265 -21.59 3.24 -19.82
N LEU A 266 -22.75 2.96 -20.39
CA LEU A 266 -23.96 2.56 -19.66
C LEU A 266 -24.02 1.05 -19.56
N PHE A 267 -24.15 0.54 -18.34
CA PHE A 267 -24.29 -0.86 -18.01
C PHE A 267 -25.63 -1.14 -17.32
N SER A 268 -26.15 -2.35 -17.51
CA SER A 268 -27.27 -2.93 -16.73
C SER A 268 -26.78 -4.12 -15.90
N GLY A 269 -27.60 -4.62 -14.98
CA GLY A 269 -27.30 -5.83 -14.20
C GLY A 269 -26.38 -5.61 -13.00
N GLY A 270 -26.26 -4.35 -12.57
CA GLY A 270 -25.47 -3.97 -11.41
C GLY A 270 -23.96 -4.10 -11.61
N LEU A 271 -23.22 -3.94 -10.51
CA LEU A 271 -21.75 -4.00 -10.52
C LEU A 271 -21.22 -5.44 -10.59
N THR A 272 -22.00 -6.43 -10.16
CA THR A 272 -21.57 -7.83 -10.11
C THR A 272 -21.74 -8.53 -11.45
N ASN A 273 -22.78 -8.22 -12.23
CA ASN A 273 -23.08 -8.84 -13.51
C ASN A 273 -23.28 -7.80 -14.64
N PRO A 274 -22.31 -6.90 -14.87
CA PRO A 274 -22.52 -5.72 -15.70
C PRO A 274 -22.65 -6.08 -17.19
N LYS A 275 -23.71 -5.61 -17.86
CA LYS A 275 -23.91 -5.78 -19.31
C LYS A 275 -23.82 -4.44 -20.02
N LEU A 276 -22.87 -4.30 -20.94
CA LEU A 276 -22.63 -3.06 -21.68
C LEU A 276 -23.79 -2.81 -22.66
N ILE A 277 -24.48 -1.67 -22.51
CA ILE A 277 -25.67 -1.31 -23.30
C ILE A 277 -25.36 -0.20 -24.32
N ALA A 278 -24.54 0.78 -23.94
CA ALA A 278 -24.17 1.90 -24.81
C ALA A 278 -22.84 2.52 -24.38
N VAL A 279 -22.14 3.16 -25.34
CA VAL A 279 -20.88 3.87 -25.14
C VAL A 279 -21.00 5.27 -25.76
N SER A 280 -20.39 6.26 -25.13
CA SER A 280 -20.42 7.66 -25.59
C SER A 280 -19.40 7.97 -26.68
N ASN A 281 -19.46 9.21 -27.18
CA ASN A 281 -18.30 9.86 -27.80
C ASN A 281 -17.12 9.96 -26.82
N SER A 282 -15.90 10.02 -27.35
CA SER A 282 -14.71 10.32 -26.55
C SER A 282 -14.71 11.79 -26.09
N VAL A 283 -14.10 12.02 -24.94
CA VAL A 283 -13.82 13.34 -24.35
C VAL A 283 -12.33 13.41 -24.00
N THR A 284 -11.68 14.55 -24.21
CA THR A 284 -10.26 14.70 -23.87
C THR A 284 -9.95 16.10 -23.35
N PHE A 285 -8.89 16.25 -22.56
CA PHE A 285 -8.38 17.58 -22.23
C PHE A 285 -7.64 18.18 -23.44
N GLN A 286 -7.63 19.50 -23.55
CA GLN A 286 -6.95 20.23 -24.63
C GLN A 286 -5.48 19.86 -24.73
N ASN A 287 -4.84 19.60 -23.58
CA ASN A 287 -3.53 18.98 -23.49
C ASN A 287 -3.55 17.89 -22.39
N PRO A 288 -3.75 16.60 -22.74
CA PRO A 288 -3.73 15.51 -21.77
C PRO A 288 -2.36 15.31 -21.10
N ASN A 289 -1.29 15.79 -21.74
CA ASN A 289 0.08 15.60 -21.28
C ASN A 289 0.59 16.74 -20.40
N ALA A 290 -0.23 17.75 -20.11
CA ALA A 290 0.15 18.92 -19.33
C ALA A 290 0.82 18.55 -17.99
N PRO A 291 1.79 19.34 -17.50
CA PRO A 291 2.34 19.16 -16.16
C PRO A 291 1.29 19.52 -15.10
N VAL A 292 0.99 18.59 -14.21
CA VAL A 292 -0.11 18.68 -13.23
C VAL A 292 0.29 18.22 -11.84
N TYR A 293 -0.46 18.69 -10.83
CA TYR A 293 -0.45 18.22 -9.44
C TYR A 293 0.95 18.24 -8.79
N PRO A 294 1.64 19.40 -8.75
CA PRO A 294 2.90 19.52 -8.04
C PRO A 294 2.70 19.31 -6.55
N ARG A 295 3.61 18.54 -5.96
CA ARG A 295 3.74 18.33 -4.52
C ARG A 295 5.14 18.68 -4.06
N LEU A 296 5.20 19.52 -3.03
CA LEU A 296 6.42 19.93 -2.36
C LEU A 296 6.79 18.90 -1.30
N ALA A 297 8.08 18.61 -1.17
CA ALA A 297 8.63 17.87 -0.04
C ALA A 297 10.00 18.45 0.31
N GLN A 298 10.35 18.48 1.60
CA GLN A 298 11.67 18.92 2.02
C GLN A 298 12.76 18.00 1.42
N GLY A 299 13.85 18.62 0.98
CA GLY A 299 14.99 17.94 0.38
C GLY A 299 15.93 17.33 1.41
N LYS A 300 17.15 16.98 0.96
CA LYS A 300 18.17 16.38 1.84
C LYS A 300 18.83 17.37 2.81
N ALA A 301 18.63 18.67 2.58
CA ALA A 301 19.14 19.75 3.40
C ALA A 301 18.00 20.72 3.75
N TRP A 302 18.15 21.45 4.86
CA TRP A 302 17.15 22.40 5.36
C TRP A 302 16.83 23.53 4.36
N ASN A 303 17.79 23.87 3.49
CA ASN A 303 17.69 24.88 2.44
C ASN A 303 17.42 24.28 1.05
N GLU A 304 16.86 23.07 0.99
CA GLU A 304 16.45 22.40 -0.23
C GLU A 304 14.95 22.04 -0.18
N MET A 305 14.21 22.41 -1.22
CA MET A 305 12.84 21.98 -1.45
C MET A 305 12.78 21.19 -2.74
N THR A 306 12.00 20.12 -2.76
CA THR A 306 11.72 19.38 -3.99
C THR A 306 10.35 19.77 -4.52
N VAL A 307 10.23 19.84 -5.85
CA VAL A 307 8.95 19.96 -6.55
C VAL A 307 8.78 18.69 -7.37
N THR A 308 7.82 17.84 -7.00
CA THR A 308 7.48 16.62 -7.74
C THR A 308 6.14 16.79 -8.46
N TRP A 309 6.05 16.48 -9.75
CA TRP A 309 4.80 16.60 -10.51
C TRP A 309 4.65 15.46 -11.53
N THR A 310 3.45 15.33 -12.10
CA THR A 310 3.14 14.32 -13.10
C THR A 310 2.92 14.97 -14.47
N SER A 311 3.34 14.34 -15.56
CA SER A 311 3.00 14.76 -16.93
C SER A 311 2.88 13.57 -17.89
N GLY A 312 2.44 13.83 -19.12
CA GLY A 312 2.46 12.84 -20.19
C GLY A 312 3.74 12.85 -21.04
N TYR A 313 4.70 13.73 -20.75
CA TYR A 313 5.92 13.88 -21.55
C TYR A 313 7.07 13.07 -20.95
N GLY A 314 7.56 12.11 -21.72
CA GLY A 314 8.82 11.42 -21.40
C GLY A 314 10.02 12.28 -21.76
N ILE A 315 11.20 11.92 -21.24
CA ILE A 315 12.47 12.61 -21.56
C ILE A 315 12.85 12.55 -23.05
N ASN A 316 12.24 11.63 -23.80
CA ASN A 316 12.40 11.52 -25.25
C ASN A 316 11.44 12.43 -26.04
N GLU A 317 10.57 13.16 -25.37
CA GLU A 317 9.60 14.09 -25.98
C GLU A 317 9.85 15.54 -25.53
N ALA A 318 10.20 15.72 -24.25
CA ALA A 318 10.43 17.02 -23.65
C ALA A 318 11.53 16.97 -22.58
N GLU A 319 12.26 18.07 -22.44
CA GLU A 319 13.13 18.33 -21.30
C GLU A 319 12.31 18.94 -20.15
N PRO A 320 12.15 18.24 -19.00
CA PRO A 320 11.39 18.75 -17.86
C PRO A 320 12.26 19.61 -16.94
N PHE A 321 11.71 20.74 -16.49
CA PHE A 321 12.40 21.67 -15.60
C PHE A 321 11.41 22.46 -14.75
N VAL A 322 11.92 23.14 -13.73
CA VAL A 322 11.17 24.14 -12.95
C VAL A 322 11.80 25.50 -13.15
N GLU A 323 10.98 26.48 -13.53
CA GLU A 323 11.34 27.90 -13.44
C GLU A 323 10.93 28.41 -12.06
N TRP A 324 11.86 28.96 -11.30
CA TRP A 324 11.58 29.41 -9.95
C TRP A 324 12.49 30.56 -9.51
N GLY A 325 12.10 31.26 -8.45
CA GLY A 325 12.88 32.37 -7.90
C GLY A 325 12.21 32.98 -6.68
N ARG A 326 12.99 33.71 -5.89
CA ARG A 326 12.46 34.48 -4.76
C ARG A 326 11.50 35.55 -5.30
N GLN A 327 10.39 35.79 -4.59
CA GLN A 327 9.40 36.77 -5.02
C GLN A 327 10.05 38.16 -5.26
N GLY A 328 9.88 38.70 -6.46
CA GLY A 328 10.47 39.98 -6.89
C GLY A 328 11.96 39.91 -7.31
N GLY A 329 12.57 38.73 -7.29
CA GLY A 329 13.94 38.49 -7.76
C GLY A 329 13.99 37.88 -9.17
N GLU A 330 15.21 37.57 -9.61
CA GLU A 330 15.45 36.86 -10.87
C GLU A 330 14.93 35.42 -10.80
N LYS A 331 14.36 34.95 -11.91
CA LYS A 331 13.94 33.56 -12.07
C LYS A 331 15.07 32.75 -12.71
N MET A 332 15.25 31.53 -12.22
CA MET A 332 16.21 30.56 -12.75
C MET A 332 15.52 29.26 -13.13
N HIS A 333 16.14 28.48 -14.01
CA HIS A 333 15.67 27.14 -14.38
C HIS A 333 16.49 26.09 -13.64
N THR A 334 15.84 25.08 -13.09
CA THR A 334 16.49 23.89 -12.51
C THR A 334 15.96 22.64 -13.21
N PRO A 335 16.81 21.66 -13.58
CA PRO A 335 16.37 20.46 -14.27
C PRO A 335 15.58 19.52 -13.34
N ALA A 336 14.81 18.61 -13.93
CA ALA A 336 14.09 17.57 -13.21
C ALA A 336 14.60 16.17 -13.55
N GLY A 337 14.81 15.34 -12.53
CA GLY A 337 14.93 13.90 -12.72
C GLY A 337 13.56 13.32 -13.07
N THR A 338 13.49 12.35 -13.97
CA THR A 338 12.21 11.74 -14.41
C THR A 338 12.20 10.25 -14.10
N LEU A 339 11.14 9.80 -13.45
CA LEU A 339 10.87 8.41 -13.12
C LEU A 339 9.49 8.00 -13.66
N THR A 340 9.32 6.70 -13.85
CA THR A 340 8.03 6.08 -14.14
C THR A 340 8.10 4.61 -13.72
N PHE A 341 6.97 3.93 -13.70
CA PHE A 341 6.89 2.50 -13.49
C PHE A 341 5.98 1.87 -14.54
N SER A 342 6.19 0.57 -14.78
CA SER A 342 5.43 -0.18 -15.79
C SER A 342 4.51 -1.19 -15.12
N ARG A 343 3.61 -1.78 -15.90
CA ARG A 343 2.75 -2.89 -15.44
C ARG A 343 3.56 -4.01 -14.79
N LYS A 344 4.76 -4.29 -15.30
CA LYS A 344 5.63 -5.36 -14.81
C LYS A 344 6.31 -5.02 -13.48
N SER A 345 6.34 -3.76 -13.09
CA SER A 345 6.85 -3.31 -11.80
C SER A 345 5.94 -3.71 -10.63
N MET A 346 4.64 -3.93 -10.90
CA MET A 346 3.67 -4.34 -9.88
C MET A 346 3.83 -5.83 -9.52
N CYS A 347 3.70 -6.15 -8.24
CA CYS A 347 3.91 -7.50 -7.71
C CYS A 347 2.70 -8.43 -7.85
N GLY A 348 1.49 -7.91 -8.04
CA GLY A 348 0.29 -8.75 -8.14
C GLY A 348 -0.99 -8.02 -8.56
N ALA A 349 -2.10 -8.74 -8.59
CA ALA A 349 -3.42 -8.19 -8.91
C ALA A 349 -4.08 -7.49 -7.71
N PRO A 350 -4.87 -6.41 -7.92
CA PRO A 350 -5.25 -5.83 -9.21
C PRO A 350 -4.19 -4.95 -9.89
N ALA A 351 -3.14 -4.50 -9.20
CA ALA A 351 -2.15 -3.53 -9.71
C ALA A 351 -1.50 -3.94 -11.05
N ARG A 352 -1.13 -5.21 -11.18
CA ARG A 352 -0.51 -5.79 -12.38
C ARG A 352 -1.52 -6.12 -13.49
N THR A 353 -2.81 -6.24 -13.15
CA THR A 353 -3.85 -6.77 -14.04
C THR A 353 -4.94 -5.74 -14.33
N VAL A 354 -6.14 -5.89 -13.77
CA VAL A 354 -7.32 -5.08 -14.14
C VAL A 354 -7.22 -3.61 -13.70
N GLY A 355 -6.52 -3.34 -12.60
CA GLY A 355 -6.36 -2.00 -12.04
C GLY A 355 -5.17 -1.22 -12.60
N TRP A 356 -4.38 -1.83 -13.50
CA TRP A 356 -3.28 -1.15 -14.15
C TRP A 356 -3.76 0.03 -14.98
N ARG A 357 -3.17 1.20 -14.72
CA ARG A 357 -3.25 2.39 -15.57
C ARG A 357 -1.87 3.01 -15.68
N ASP A 358 -1.53 3.50 -16.87
CA ASP A 358 -0.24 4.14 -17.11
C ASP A 358 -0.08 5.42 -16.25
N PRO A 359 0.98 5.53 -15.44
CA PRO A 359 1.19 6.68 -14.55
C PRO A 359 1.74 7.92 -15.26
N GLY A 360 2.08 7.83 -16.56
CA GLY A 360 2.84 8.85 -17.27
C GLY A 360 4.26 8.95 -16.74
N PHE A 361 4.72 10.17 -16.53
CA PHE A 361 6.08 10.46 -16.06
C PHE A 361 6.02 11.35 -14.83
N ILE A 362 6.78 10.97 -13.81
CA ILE A 362 6.89 11.68 -12.55
C ILE A 362 8.23 12.39 -12.55
N HIS A 363 8.22 13.71 -12.41
CA HIS A 363 9.41 14.54 -12.47
C HIS A 363 9.67 15.16 -11.11
N THR A 364 10.92 15.18 -10.67
CA THR A 364 11.33 15.84 -9.42
C THR A 364 12.47 16.82 -9.70
N SER A 365 12.22 18.09 -9.41
CA SER A 365 13.23 19.16 -9.41
C SER A 365 13.69 19.48 -7.99
N PHE A 366 14.95 19.89 -7.85
CA PHE A 366 15.57 20.25 -6.58
C PHE A 366 15.87 21.75 -6.56
N LEU A 367 15.20 22.48 -5.67
CA LEU A 367 15.32 23.92 -5.49
C LEU A 367 16.25 24.14 -4.28
N LYS A 368 17.51 24.43 -4.55
CA LYS A 368 18.61 24.50 -3.56
C LYS A 368 18.94 25.95 -3.17
N GLU A 369 19.74 26.12 -2.13
CA GLU A 369 20.20 27.43 -1.65
C GLU A 369 19.04 28.36 -1.28
N LEU A 370 18.01 27.79 -0.66
CA LEU A 370 16.86 28.54 -0.19
C LEU A 370 17.23 29.46 0.96
N TRP A 371 16.71 30.68 0.91
CA TRP A 371 16.81 31.63 1.99
C TRP A 371 15.66 31.37 2.96
N PRO A 372 15.94 31.09 4.25
CA PRO A 372 14.91 30.69 5.19
C PRO A 372 13.79 31.73 5.27
N ASN A 373 12.55 31.26 5.39
CA ASN A 373 11.32 32.07 5.49
C ASN A 373 10.97 32.90 4.24
N SER A 374 11.80 32.89 3.20
CA SER A 374 11.54 33.66 1.98
C SER A 374 10.43 33.01 1.15
N VAL A 375 9.61 33.83 0.49
CA VAL A 375 8.58 33.36 -0.43
C VAL A 375 9.18 33.19 -1.82
N TYR A 376 8.93 32.04 -2.42
CA TYR A 376 9.36 31.67 -3.77
C TYR A 376 8.14 31.43 -4.67
N SER A 377 8.26 31.81 -5.93
CA SER A 377 7.33 31.42 -6.99
C SER A 377 7.96 30.35 -7.87
N TYR A 378 7.17 29.42 -8.39
CA TYR A 378 7.65 28.40 -9.32
C TYR A 378 6.61 28.05 -10.40
N LYS A 379 7.08 27.55 -11.54
CA LYS A 379 6.30 27.01 -12.66
C LYS A 379 6.94 25.72 -13.14
N LEU A 380 6.10 24.76 -13.50
CA LEU A 380 6.50 23.51 -14.14
C LEU A 380 6.65 23.77 -15.63
N GLY A 381 7.78 23.38 -16.20
CA GLY A 381 8.11 23.60 -17.61
C GLY A 381 8.49 22.29 -18.31
N HIS A 382 8.03 22.16 -19.54
CA HIS A 382 8.46 21.13 -20.47
C HIS A 382 8.86 21.77 -21.78
N LYS A 383 10.14 21.63 -22.15
CA LYS A 383 10.65 22.12 -23.44
C LYS A 383 10.60 20.97 -24.44
N LEU A 384 9.63 21.00 -25.34
CA LEU A 384 9.49 20.00 -26.41
C LEU A 384 10.68 20.12 -27.37
N PHE A 385 11.06 19.00 -28.00
CA PHE A 385 12.18 19.02 -28.98
C PHE A 385 11.90 19.83 -30.26
N ASN A 386 10.64 20.21 -30.51
CA ASN A 386 10.29 21.18 -31.55
C ASN A 386 10.51 22.65 -31.14
N GLY A 387 11.03 22.90 -29.93
CA GLY A 387 11.31 24.23 -29.38
C GLY A 387 10.15 24.89 -28.62
N THR A 388 8.96 24.28 -28.61
CA THR A 388 7.79 24.79 -27.89
C THR A 388 7.91 24.52 -26.39
N PHE A 389 7.51 25.49 -25.57
CA PHE A 389 7.41 25.31 -24.13
C PHE A 389 5.96 25.08 -23.69
N VAL A 390 5.75 24.06 -22.88
CA VAL A 390 4.49 23.82 -22.16
C VAL A 390 4.70 24.20 -20.70
N TRP A 391 3.84 25.06 -20.18
CA TRP A 391 3.95 25.62 -18.84
C TRP A 391 2.72 25.31 -18.00
N SER A 392 2.92 25.09 -16.71
CA SER A 392 1.84 25.16 -15.72
C SER A 392 1.46 26.61 -15.38
N GLN A 393 0.43 26.76 -14.57
CA GLN A 393 0.21 27.98 -13.78
C GLN A 393 1.38 28.26 -12.82
N GLU A 394 1.44 29.48 -12.29
CA GLU A 394 2.41 29.84 -11.25
C GLU A 394 1.93 29.40 -9.87
N TYR A 395 2.82 28.77 -9.12
CA TYR A 395 2.63 28.34 -7.74
C TYR A 395 3.58 29.12 -6.82
N LYS A 396 3.32 29.08 -5.50
CA LYS A 396 4.14 29.77 -4.50
C LYS A 396 4.30 28.92 -3.24
N PHE A 397 5.47 29.01 -2.63
CA PHE A 397 5.75 28.41 -1.33
C PHE A 397 6.63 29.31 -0.47
N ARG A 398 6.63 29.07 0.83
CA ARG A 398 7.58 29.68 1.76
C ARG A 398 8.68 28.68 2.09
N ALA A 399 9.93 29.07 1.92
CA ALA A 399 11.06 28.24 2.32
C ALA A 399 11.04 28.01 3.84
N SER A 400 11.40 26.78 4.25
CA SER A 400 11.42 26.38 5.65
C SER A 400 12.33 27.28 6.51
N PRO A 401 12.03 27.42 7.81
CA PRO A 401 12.93 28.04 8.77
C PRO A 401 14.28 27.32 8.82
N TYR A 402 15.32 28.04 9.23
CA TYR A 402 16.59 27.41 9.59
C TYR A 402 16.38 26.48 10.80
N PRO A 403 17.05 25.31 10.90
CA PRO A 403 16.95 24.43 12.06
C PRO A 403 17.33 25.15 13.37
N GLY A 404 16.40 25.21 14.30
CA GLY A 404 16.49 25.97 15.55
C GLY A 404 16.16 27.45 15.47
N GLN A 405 15.55 27.91 14.39
CA GLN A 405 15.05 29.28 14.31
C GLN A 405 13.91 29.51 15.30
N ASP A 406 13.98 30.60 16.04
CA ASP A 406 12.93 31.03 16.96
C ASP A 406 11.82 31.78 16.20
N SER A 407 10.75 31.06 15.89
CA SER A 407 9.56 31.59 15.23
C SER A 407 8.37 30.67 15.49
N VAL A 408 7.15 31.19 15.42
CA VAL A 408 5.96 30.34 15.49
C VAL A 408 5.95 29.36 14.31
N GLN A 409 5.80 28.06 14.59
CA GLN A 409 5.87 26.99 13.61
C GLN A 409 4.70 26.03 13.79
N ARG A 410 3.99 25.74 12.69
CA ARG A 410 2.71 25.00 12.73
C ARG A 410 2.74 23.78 11.82
N VAL A 411 2.54 22.61 12.41
CA VAL A 411 2.69 21.30 11.77
C VAL A 411 1.36 20.57 11.82
N VAL A 412 0.88 20.06 10.68
CA VAL A 412 -0.29 19.19 10.62
C VAL A 412 0.15 17.72 10.48
N ILE A 413 -0.50 16.80 11.20
CA ILE A 413 -0.17 15.35 11.17
C ILE A 413 -1.46 14.53 11.17
N PHE A 414 -1.56 13.53 10.28
CA PHE A 414 -2.66 12.56 10.24
C PHE A 414 -2.24 11.32 9.41
N GLY A 415 -2.87 10.17 9.65
CA GLY A 415 -2.78 8.99 8.78
C GLY A 415 -4.10 8.73 8.04
N ASP A 416 -4.09 7.80 7.09
CA ASP A 416 -5.31 7.09 6.67
C ASP A 416 -6.40 7.98 6.05
N MET A 417 -6.00 9.08 5.39
CA MET A 417 -6.95 10.02 4.79
C MET A 417 -7.68 9.42 3.59
N GLY A 418 -6.97 8.68 2.73
CA GLY A 418 -7.50 8.20 1.48
C GLY A 418 -8.01 9.30 0.55
N LYS A 419 -8.92 8.93 -0.35
CA LYS A 419 -9.56 9.84 -1.32
C LYS A 419 -11.08 9.70 -1.31
N ALA A 420 -11.78 10.64 -1.92
CA ALA A 420 -13.16 10.44 -2.37
C ALA A 420 -13.52 11.41 -3.50
N GLU A 421 -14.52 11.05 -4.30
CA GLU A 421 -15.01 11.86 -5.40
C GLU A 421 -15.86 13.05 -4.93
N ALA A 422 -15.42 14.27 -5.24
CA ALA A 422 -16.16 15.49 -4.87
C ALA A 422 -17.51 15.64 -5.60
N ASP A 423 -17.69 14.96 -6.74
CA ASP A 423 -18.95 14.91 -7.47
C ASP A 423 -19.91 13.80 -6.96
N GLY A 424 -19.50 13.09 -5.91
CA GLY A 424 -20.28 12.02 -5.27
C GLY A 424 -20.29 10.70 -6.04
N SER A 425 -19.47 10.54 -7.08
CA SER A 425 -19.27 9.27 -7.78
C SER A 425 -18.78 8.18 -6.85
N ASN A 426 -19.07 6.94 -7.21
CA ASN A 426 -18.50 5.76 -6.60
C ASN A 426 -17.25 5.30 -7.37
N GLU A 427 -16.45 4.44 -6.76
CA GLU A 427 -15.18 3.97 -7.29
C GLU A 427 -14.67 2.76 -6.49
N TYR A 428 -13.61 2.12 -6.96
CA TYR A 428 -12.96 1.06 -6.18
C TYR A 428 -12.44 1.60 -4.86
N ASN A 429 -12.47 0.75 -3.83
CA ASN A 429 -11.95 1.08 -2.50
C ASN A 429 -12.52 2.38 -1.92
N ASN A 430 -13.79 2.71 -2.22
CA ASN A 430 -14.46 3.90 -1.72
C ASN A 430 -14.98 3.72 -0.28
N TYR A 431 -14.07 3.66 0.69
CA TYR A 431 -14.38 3.52 2.12
C TYR A 431 -13.71 4.58 2.99
N GLN A 432 -13.40 5.75 2.42
CA GLN A 432 -12.78 6.88 3.14
C GLN A 432 -13.71 8.11 3.21
N PRO A 433 -14.88 8.01 3.88
CA PRO A 433 -15.88 9.07 3.88
C PRO A 433 -15.41 10.38 4.55
N GLY A 434 -14.39 10.34 5.41
CA GLY A 434 -13.83 11.56 6.03
C GLY A 434 -12.82 12.31 5.16
N SER A 435 -12.34 11.72 4.06
CA SER A 435 -11.22 12.22 3.24
C SER A 435 -11.39 13.67 2.77
N LEU A 436 -12.54 13.97 2.15
CA LEU A 436 -12.83 15.32 1.63
C LEU A 436 -12.99 16.36 2.73
N ASN A 437 -13.48 15.96 3.91
CA ASN A 437 -13.62 16.85 5.05
C ASN A 437 -12.26 17.22 5.62
N THR A 438 -11.39 16.23 5.87
CA THR A 438 -10.01 16.46 6.34
C THR A 438 -9.23 17.35 5.35
N THR A 439 -9.31 17.03 4.05
CA THR A 439 -8.70 17.85 2.99
C THR A 439 -9.22 19.30 3.04
N ARG A 440 -10.54 19.49 3.17
CA ARG A 440 -11.16 20.81 3.21
C ARG A 440 -10.71 21.63 4.42
N GLU A 441 -10.67 21.05 5.61
CA GLU A 441 -10.29 21.80 6.82
C GLU A 441 -8.81 22.17 6.83
N ILE A 442 -7.93 21.32 6.29
CA ILE A 442 -6.51 21.68 6.10
C ILE A 442 -6.38 22.83 5.10
N ILE A 443 -7.11 22.79 3.97
CA ILE A 443 -7.12 23.90 3.00
C ILE A 443 -7.61 25.20 3.65
N ARG A 444 -8.67 25.14 4.48
CA ARG A 444 -9.21 26.31 5.18
C ARG A 444 -8.21 26.93 6.15
N ASP A 445 -7.41 26.11 6.83
CA ASP A 445 -6.40 26.53 7.80
C ASP A 445 -4.97 26.60 7.21
N LEU A 446 -4.83 26.57 5.87
CA LEU A 446 -3.54 26.47 5.19
C LEU A 446 -2.64 27.69 5.43
N ASN A 447 -3.22 28.89 5.57
CA ASN A 447 -2.47 30.09 5.95
C ASN A 447 -1.82 29.99 7.34
N ASN A 448 -2.29 29.05 8.17
CA ASN A 448 -1.74 28.74 9.49
C ASN A 448 -1.17 27.32 9.58
N THR A 449 -0.77 26.76 8.44
CA THR A 449 -0.12 25.46 8.34
C THR A 449 1.16 25.66 7.56
N ASP A 450 2.29 25.22 8.11
CA ASP A 450 3.59 25.45 7.48
C ASP A 450 4.17 24.19 6.81
N ILE A 451 3.78 23.01 7.31
CA ILE A 451 4.17 21.69 6.82
C ILE A 451 3.11 20.67 7.25
N ALA A 452 2.87 19.65 6.41
CA ALA A 452 1.96 18.55 6.70
C ALA A 452 2.67 17.20 6.62
N PHE A 453 2.31 16.27 7.51
CA PHE A 453 2.75 14.88 7.51
C PHE A 453 1.55 13.95 7.34
N HIS A 454 1.52 13.17 6.26
CA HIS A 454 0.58 12.07 6.06
C HIS A 454 1.28 10.75 6.35
N ILE A 455 1.03 10.17 7.52
CA ILE A 455 1.80 9.06 8.08
C ILE A 455 1.30 7.68 7.63
N GLY A 456 1.25 7.46 6.32
CA GLY A 456 0.89 6.18 5.70
C GLY A 456 -0.60 6.01 5.42
N ASP A 457 -0.93 4.99 4.64
CA ASP A 457 -2.24 4.73 4.05
C ASP A 457 -2.75 5.97 3.31
N ILE A 458 -2.09 6.22 2.18
CA ILE A 458 -2.14 7.48 1.45
C ILE A 458 -3.49 7.62 0.73
N CYS A 459 -3.74 6.74 -0.24
CA CYS A 459 -4.90 6.87 -1.12
C CYS A 459 -5.81 5.63 -1.18
N TYR A 460 -5.39 4.51 -0.59
CA TYR A 460 -6.09 3.22 -0.67
C TYR A 460 -6.39 2.77 -2.11
N ALA A 461 -5.53 3.14 -3.07
CA ALA A 461 -5.63 2.67 -4.45
C ALA A 461 -5.64 1.15 -4.51
N ASN A 462 -4.80 0.50 -3.69
CA ASN A 462 -4.67 -0.94 -3.54
C ASN A 462 -4.71 -1.66 -4.91
N GLY A 463 -3.94 -1.14 -5.86
CA GLY A 463 -3.79 -1.65 -7.20
C GLY A 463 -4.75 -1.11 -8.26
N TYR A 464 -5.73 -0.26 -7.91
CA TYR A 464 -6.50 0.50 -8.88
C TYR A 464 -5.81 1.84 -9.16
N LEU A 465 -4.78 1.81 -10.01
CA LEU A 465 -3.73 2.83 -10.08
C LEU A 465 -4.19 4.22 -10.55
N SER A 466 -5.38 4.34 -11.15
CA SER A 466 -5.95 5.66 -11.52
C SER A 466 -6.15 6.59 -10.32
N GLN A 467 -6.27 6.01 -9.12
CA GLN A 467 -6.57 6.71 -7.89
C GLN A 467 -5.36 7.45 -7.31
N TRP A 468 -4.14 7.12 -7.74
CA TRP A 468 -2.95 7.90 -7.37
C TRP A 468 -2.99 9.31 -7.97
N ASP A 469 -3.37 9.47 -9.25
CA ASP A 469 -3.56 10.81 -9.83
C ASP A 469 -4.71 11.56 -9.13
N GLN A 470 -5.82 10.87 -8.85
CA GLN A 470 -6.96 11.41 -8.12
C GLN A 470 -6.53 11.98 -6.77
N PHE A 471 -5.76 11.22 -5.99
CA PHE A 471 -5.24 11.68 -4.72
C PHE A 471 -4.32 12.88 -4.88
N THR A 472 -3.36 12.84 -5.82
CA THR A 472 -2.46 13.99 -6.04
C THR A 472 -3.20 15.26 -6.46
N SER A 473 -4.31 15.13 -7.21
CA SER A 473 -5.20 16.24 -7.54
C SER A 473 -5.99 16.73 -6.32
N GLN A 474 -6.53 15.82 -5.51
CA GLN A 474 -7.28 16.15 -4.30
C GLN A 474 -6.46 17.00 -3.33
N VAL A 475 -5.18 16.65 -3.14
CA VAL A 475 -4.29 17.34 -2.19
C VAL A 475 -3.46 18.47 -2.81
N GLU A 476 -3.48 18.69 -4.13
CA GLU A 476 -2.74 19.76 -4.83
C GLU A 476 -2.88 21.14 -4.15
N PRO A 477 -4.07 21.58 -3.69
CA PRO A 477 -4.20 22.88 -3.03
C PRO A 477 -3.36 23.02 -1.75
N ILE A 478 -2.99 21.92 -1.11
CA ILE A 478 -2.11 21.86 0.06
C ILE A 478 -0.67 21.68 -0.41
N THR A 479 -0.42 20.61 -1.18
CA THR A 479 0.92 20.12 -1.49
C THR A 479 1.70 21.02 -2.46
N SER A 480 1.01 21.85 -3.23
CA SER A 480 1.65 22.84 -4.10
C SER A 480 2.14 24.09 -3.35
N VAL A 481 1.75 24.25 -2.08
CA VAL A 481 2.00 25.45 -1.27
C VAL A 481 2.91 25.18 -0.07
N VAL A 482 2.68 24.07 0.64
CA VAL A 482 3.47 23.64 1.80
C VAL A 482 4.07 22.26 1.56
N PRO A 483 5.20 21.91 2.21
CA PRO A 483 5.75 20.58 2.11
C PRO A 483 4.76 19.55 2.67
N TYR A 484 4.52 18.50 1.90
CA TYR A 484 3.64 17.39 2.24
C TYR A 484 4.47 16.12 2.35
N MET A 485 4.91 15.84 3.56
CA MET A 485 5.78 14.73 3.88
C MET A 485 4.93 13.48 4.09
N VAL A 486 5.34 12.34 3.54
CA VAL A 486 4.58 11.10 3.62
C VAL A 486 5.37 10.01 4.33
N ALA A 487 4.69 9.09 5.02
CA ALA A 487 5.22 7.79 5.40
C ALA A 487 4.55 6.70 4.56
N SER A 488 5.11 5.49 4.59
CA SER A 488 4.52 4.30 3.96
C SER A 488 3.69 3.54 5.00
N GLY A 489 2.50 3.10 4.60
CA GLY A 489 1.65 2.20 5.38
C GLY A 489 1.42 0.86 4.68
N ASN A 490 0.58 0.02 5.28
CA ASN A 490 0.33 -1.33 4.76
C ASN A 490 -0.36 -1.30 3.40
N HIS A 491 -1.23 -0.32 3.15
CA HIS A 491 -1.87 -0.13 1.85
C HIS A 491 -0.94 0.39 0.75
N GLU A 492 0.26 0.86 1.09
CA GLU A 492 1.29 1.15 0.11
C GLU A 492 2.17 -0.07 -0.16
N ARG A 493 2.57 -0.80 0.89
CA ARG A 493 3.74 -1.69 0.82
C ARG A 493 3.46 -3.18 0.95
N ASP A 494 2.43 -3.61 1.67
CA ASP A 494 2.26 -5.02 2.02
C ASP A 494 1.91 -5.89 0.82
N TRP A 495 2.79 -6.86 0.54
CA TRP A 495 2.52 -7.94 -0.42
C TRP A 495 3.35 -9.18 -0.06
N PRO A 496 2.78 -10.41 -0.09
CA PRO A 496 3.53 -11.61 0.29
C PRO A 496 4.77 -11.82 -0.58
N ARG A 497 5.88 -12.27 0.04
CA ARG A 497 7.14 -12.59 -0.64
C ARG A 497 7.79 -11.40 -1.37
N THR A 498 7.63 -10.18 -0.84
CA THR A 498 8.27 -8.97 -1.40
C THR A 498 9.28 -8.31 -0.45
N GLY A 499 9.57 -8.94 0.70
CA GLY A 499 10.45 -8.39 1.73
C GLY A 499 9.78 -7.37 2.67
N SER A 500 8.47 -7.13 2.56
CA SER A 500 7.71 -6.48 3.63
C SER A 500 7.70 -7.38 4.87
N PHE A 501 7.76 -6.76 6.05
CA PHE A 501 7.71 -7.44 7.33
C PHE A 501 6.33 -8.09 7.55
N TYR A 502 5.27 -7.41 7.13
CA TYR A 502 3.93 -7.94 7.07
C TYR A 502 3.65 -8.58 5.71
N GLY A 503 3.15 -9.82 5.74
CA GLY A 503 2.84 -10.62 4.56
C GLY A 503 1.40 -10.43 4.05
N ASN A 504 0.76 -9.30 4.34
CA ASN A 504 -0.62 -9.04 3.92
C ASN A 504 -0.69 -8.73 2.42
N THR A 505 -1.91 -8.60 1.89
CA THR A 505 -2.17 -8.22 0.49
C THR A 505 -2.69 -6.79 0.36
N ASP A 506 -2.50 -5.96 1.39
CA ASP A 506 -3.22 -4.69 1.58
C ASP A 506 -2.94 -3.69 0.45
N SER A 507 -1.72 -3.70 -0.10
CA SER A 507 -1.34 -2.89 -1.25
C SER A 507 -1.98 -3.29 -2.58
N GLY A 508 -2.71 -4.42 -2.64
CA GLY A 508 -3.31 -4.92 -3.89
C GLY A 508 -2.31 -5.14 -5.03
N GLY A 509 -1.07 -5.48 -4.66
CA GLY A 509 0.01 -5.80 -5.59
C GLY A 509 0.87 -4.60 -5.98
N GLU A 510 0.67 -3.43 -5.37
CA GLU A 510 1.50 -2.25 -5.59
C GLU A 510 2.91 -2.39 -5.00
N CYS A 511 3.03 -3.08 -3.86
CA CYS A 511 4.30 -3.41 -3.20
C CYS A 511 5.27 -2.21 -3.03
N GLY A 512 4.72 -1.03 -2.76
CA GLY A 512 5.44 0.21 -2.50
C GLY A 512 5.76 1.05 -3.74
N VAL A 513 5.69 0.50 -4.95
CA VAL A 513 6.20 1.13 -6.18
C VAL A 513 5.51 2.47 -6.50
N PRO A 514 4.18 2.61 -6.41
CA PRO A 514 3.53 3.90 -6.61
C PRO A 514 3.90 4.91 -5.52
N ALA A 515 3.87 4.52 -4.24
CA ALA A 515 4.20 5.41 -3.13
C ALA A 515 5.64 5.94 -3.19
N GLU A 516 6.60 5.07 -3.52
CA GLU A 516 8.02 5.45 -3.65
C GLU A 516 8.29 6.32 -4.86
N THR A 517 7.44 6.28 -5.90
CA THR A 517 7.64 7.03 -7.15
C THR A 517 6.86 8.34 -7.15
N MET A 518 5.58 8.28 -6.78
CA MET A 518 4.66 9.42 -6.81
C MET A 518 5.05 10.49 -5.78
N TYR A 519 5.56 10.10 -4.62
CA TYR A 519 6.04 11.04 -3.61
C TYR A 519 7.56 10.98 -3.48
N TYR A 520 8.16 12.15 -3.24
CA TYR A 520 9.55 12.26 -2.84
C TYR A 520 9.61 12.43 -1.33
N VAL A 521 10.53 11.70 -0.70
CA VAL A 521 10.96 11.91 0.68
C VAL A 521 12.49 11.85 0.71
N PRO A 522 13.16 12.57 1.64
CA PRO A 522 14.62 12.61 1.70
C PRO A 522 15.25 11.36 2.32
N ALA A 523 14.72 10.17 1.99
CA ALA A 523 15.28 8.89 2.38
C ALA A 523 16.53 8.57 1.56
N ASP A 524 17.55 7.98 2.20
CA ASP A 524 18.73 7.47 1.50
C ASP A 524 18.38 6.38 0.49
N ASN A 525 17.38 5.56 0.83
CA ASN A 525 16.77 4.58 -0.05
C ASN A 525 15.25 4.71 0.03
N ARG A 526 14.63 5.22 -1.04
CA ARG A 526 13.17 5.44 -1.11
C ARG A 526 12.34 4.16 -1.03
N ALA A 527 12.90 2.99 -1.39
CA ALA A 527 12.20 1.70 -1.21
C ALA A 527 12.11 1.25 0.26
N LYS A 528 12.92 1.86 1.14
CA LYS A 528 12.89 1.61 2.60
C LYS A 528 12.06 2.63 3.36
N TYR A 529 11.75 3.77 2.74
CA TYR A 529 10.82 4.80 3.20
C TYR A 529 11.05 5.47 4.57
N TRP A 530 12.03 5.06 5.37
CA TRP A 530 12.39 5.77 6.60
C TRP A 530 13.37 6.93 6.32
N TYR A 531 13.15 8.06 6.98
CA TYR A 531 13.95 9.28 6.80
C TYR A 531 13.78 10.25 7.97
N SER A 532 14.64 11.26 8.02
CA SER A 532 14.55 12.35 8.99
C SER A 532 14.34 13.67 8.27
N THR A 533 13.61 14.61 8.88
CA THR A 533 13.48 15.97 8.36
C THR A 533 13.36 16.98 9.49
N ASP A 534 13.63 18.25 9.19
CA ASP A 534 13.68 19.34 10.15
C ASP A 534 12.71 20.44 9.75
N TYR A 535 11.98 21.01 10.70
CA TYR A 535 11.21 22.23 10.49
C TYR A 535 11.41 23.18 11.66
N GLY A 536 12.36 24.10 11.54
CA GLY A 536 12.69 25.03 12.62
C GLY A 536 13.09 24.30 13.91
N MET A 537 12.31 24.44 14.97
CA MET A 537 12.50 23.83 16.29
C MET A 537 12.10 22.34 16.35
N PHE A 538 11.48 21.81 15.29
CA PHE A 538 11.08 20.42 15.22
C PHE A 538 12.12 19.55 14.53
N LYS A 539 12.38 18.38 15.13
CA LYS A 539 13.07 17.24 14.51
C LYS A 539 12.07 16.12 14.32
N PHE A 540 11.92 15.61 13.11
CA PHE A 540 11.06 14.46 12.80
C PHE A 540 11.90 13.25 12.40
N CYS A 541 11.58 12.10 12.99
CA CYS A 541 12.12 10.80 12.60
C CYS A 541 10.95 9.92 12.14
N ILE A 542 10.93 9.60 10.85
CA ILE A 542 9.85 8.86 10.20
C ILE A 542 10.31 7.42 10.00
N ALA A 543 9.58 6.48 10.56
CA ALA A 543 9.77 5.04 10.36
C ALA A 543 8.82 4.50 9.29
N ASP A 544 9.18 3.35 8.73
CA ASP A 544 8.35 2.54 7.85
C ASP A 544 7.99 1.23 8.58
N THR A 545 6.74 1.11 9.00
CA THR A 545 6.27 -0.04 9.79
C THR A 545 6.11 -1.30 8.97
N GLU A 546 6.20 -1.19 7.65
CA GLU A 546 6.12 -2.35 6.75
C GLU A 546 7.50 -3.00 6.54
N HIS A 547 8.55 -2.50 7.21
CA HIS A 547 9.85 -3.16 7.35
C HIS A 547 10.21 -3.33 8.84
N ASP A 548 11.09 -4.29 9.15
CA ASP A 548 11.43 -4.65 10.53
C ASP A 548 12.12 -3.51 11.29
N TRP A 549 11.52 -3.04 12.39
CA TRP A 549 11.99 -1.95 13.24
C TRP A 549 12.76 -2.40 14.49
N ARG A 550 12.87 -3.72 14.73
CA ARG A 550 13.37 -4.25 16.01
C ARG A 550 14.87 -4.03 16.18
N GLU A 551 15.33 -4.14 17.43
CA GLU A 551 16.75 -3.96 17.78
C GLU A 551 17.66 -4.83 16.90
N GLY A 552 18.72 -4.21 16.36
CA GLY A 552 19.67 -4.84 15.44
C GLY A 552 19.40 -4.64 13.95
N THR A 553 18.19 -4.22 13.56
CA THR A 553 17.86 -3.97 12.15
C THR A 553 18.49 -2.68 11.63
N GLN A 554 18.50 -2.48 10.31
CA GLN A 554 18.95 -1.23 9.71
C GLN A 554 18.05 -0.06 10.09
N GLN A 555 16.73 -0.28 10.15
CA GLN A 555 15.78 0.74 10.54
C GLN A 555 15.98 1.18 11.99
N TYR A 556 16.19 0.24 12.92
CA TYR A 556 16.49 0.59 14.32
C TYR A 556 17.74 1.48 14.45
N LYS A 557 18.81 1.12 13.73
CA LYS A 557 20.06 1.92 13.70
C LYS A 557 19.81 3.32 13.13
N PHE A 558 19.02 3.42 12.06
CA PHE A 558 18.62 4.70 11.49
C PHE A 558 17.83 5.54 12.51
N ILE A 559 16.85 4.95 13.19
CA ILE A 559 16.03 5.65 14.20
C ILE A 559 16.90 6.16 15.35
N GLU A 560 17.82 5.33 15.87
CA GLU A 560 18.77 5.76 16.89
C GLU A 560 19.65 6.92 16.41
N GLN A 561 20.19 6.85 15.19
CA GLN A 561 21.00 7.92 14.60
C GLN A 561 20.20 9.21 14.42
N CYS A 562 18.94 9.11 13.98
CA CYS A 562 18.05 10.26 13.82
C CYS A 562 17.83 10.97 15.16
N PHE A 563 17.47 10.22 16.21
CA PHE A 563 17.28 10.78 17.55
C PHE A 563 18.57 11.38 18.12
N ALA A 564 19.69 10.69 17.98
CA ALA A 564 20.99 11.16 18.48
C ALA A 564 21.49 12.42 17.78
N SER A 565 21.07 12.66 16.53
CA SER A 565 21.48 13.83 15.75
C SER A 565 20.79 15.14 16.15
N ALA A 566 19.75 15.08 16.99
CA ALA A 566 18.98 16.25 17.40
C ALA A 566 19.75 17.10 18.43
N ASP A 567 20.14 18.32 18.04
CA ASP A 567 20.61 19.33 19.00
C ASP A 567 19.39 19.89 19.76
N ARG A 568 19.08 19.29 20.91
CA ARG A 568 17.86 19.60 21.68
C ARG A 568 17.81 21.00 22.29
N GLN A 569 18.90 21.77 22.25
CA GLN A 569 18.87 23.18 22.62
C GLN A 569 18.24 24.02 21.50
N LYS A 570 18.56 23.68 20.24
CA LYS A 570 18.05 24.34 19.04
C LYS A 570 16.72 23.75 18.59
N GLN A 571 16.59 22.43 18.63
CA GLN A 571 15.42 21.67 18.20
C GLN A 571 14.83 20.92 19.39
N PRO A 572 14.14 21.62 20.31
CA PRO A 572 13.62 21.03 21.54
C PRO A 572 12.52 19.99 21.29
N TRP A 573 11.81 20.06 20.16
CA TRP A 573 10.65 19.21 19.84
C TRP A 573 11.04 18.03 18.97
N LEU A 574 11.27 16.88 19.59
CA LEU A 574 11.64 15.63 18.92
C LEU A 574 10.41 14.73 18.74
N ILE A 575 9.98 14.55 17.49
CA ILE A 575 8.75 13.85 17.12
C ILE A 575 9.09 12.57 16.36
N PHE A 576 8.51 11.45 16.79
CA PHE A 576 8.58 10.18 16.06
C PHE A 576 7.27 9.92 15.33
N LEU A 577 7.36 9.52 14.06
CA LEU A 577 6.21 9.23 13.21
C LEU A 577 6.33 7.82 12.64
N ALA A 578 5.25 7.06 12.67
CA ALA A 578 5.14 5.72 12.10
C ALA A 578 3.70 5.48 11.63
N HIS A 579 3.48 4.55 10.70
CA HIS A 579 2.12 4.25 10.25
C HIS A 579 1.40 3.32 11.24
N ARG A 580 1.78 2.04 11.31
CA ARG A 580 1.20 1.11 12.30
C ARG A 580 1.51 1.54 13.73
N VAL A 581 0.67 1.12 14.67
CA VAL A 581 0.79 1.53 16.07
C VAL A 581 1.90 0.73 16.77
N LEU A 582 3.10 1.31 16.82
CA LEU A 582 4.24 0.74 17.55
C LEU A 582 4.24 1.10 19.05
N GLY A 583 3.35 1.98 19.49
CA GLY A 583 3.29 2.47 20.87
C GLY A 583 2.10 1.90 21.63
N TYR A 584 0.98 2.63 21.62
CA TYR A 584 -0.19 2.28 22.42
C TYR A 584 -1.47 2.63 21.65
N SER A 585 -2.40 1.68 21.58
CA SER A 585 -3.76 1.87 21.10
C SER A 585 -4.71 0.89 21.77
N SER A 586 -5.89 1.38 22.13
CA SER A 586 -7.04 0.62 22.59
C SER A 586 -7.96 0.24 21.43
N GLY A 587 -7.46 0.19 20.19
CA GLY A 587 -8.19 -0.34 19.03
C GLY A 587 -8.65 -1.78 19.29
N SER A 588 -9.92 -2.08 19.00
CA SER A 588 -10.52 -3.39 19.35
C SER A 588 -9.80 -4.56 18.69
N TRP A 589 -9.30 -4.36 17.47
CA TRP A 589 -8.56 -5.37 16.72
C TRP A 589 -7.29 -5.85 17.45
N TYR A 590 -6.48 -4.92 17.98
CA TYR A 590 -5.31 -5.31 18.78
C TYR A 590 -5.73 -6.03 20.06
N ALA A 591 -6.75 -5.52 20.76
CA ALA A 591 -7.21 -6.12 22.01
C ALA A 591 -7.75 -7.55 21.83
N GLU A 592 -8.43 -7.82 20.71
CA GLU A 592 -8.90 -9.17 20.33
C GLU A 592 -7.73 -10.15 20.11
N GLN A 593 -6.57 -9.64 19.70
CA GLN A 593 -5.33 -10.42 19.59
C GLN A 593 -4.51 -10.45 20.89
N GLY A 594 -5.04 -9.89 21.98
CA GLY A 594 -4.35 -9.81 23.27
C GLY A 594 -3.23 -8.75 23.31
N SER A 595 -3.30 -7.73 22.47
CA SER A 595 -2.31 -6.64 22.36
C SER A 595 -2.94 -5.25 22.48
N PHE A 596 -2.12 -4.23 22.65
CA PHE A 596 -2.49 -2.80 22.58
C PHE A 596 -1.55 -2.03 21.63
N GLU A 597 -1.02 -2.74 20.65
CA GLU A 597 -0.04 -2.31 19.65
C GLU A 597 0.13 -3.43 18.61
N GLU A 598 0.90 -3.15 17.56
CA GLU A 598 1.51 -4.21 16.77
C GLU A 598 2.38 -5.14 17.63
N PRO A 599 2.30 -6.47 17.48
CA PRO A 599 3.16 -7.39 18.20
C PRO A 599 4.65 -7.00 18.05
N MET A 600 5.36 -6.86 19.17
CA MET A 600 6.77 -6.40 19.24
C MET A 600 6.97 -4.91 18.92
N GLY A 601 5.91 -4.11 18.91
CA GLY A 601 5.93 -2.69 18.55
C GLY A 601 6.88 -1.90 19.44
N ARG A 602 6.57 -1.80 20.74
CA ARG A 602 7.25 -0.87 21.64
C ARG A 602 8.52 -1.42 22.28
N GLU A 603 8.67 -2.73 22.47
CA GLU A 603 9.66 -3.28 23.41
C GLU A 603 11.11 -2.89 23.07
N SER A 604 11.45 -2.88 21.78
CA SER A 604 12.78 -2.45 21.32
C SER A 604 12.89 -0.93 21.24
N LEU A 605 11.87 -0.25 20.70
CA LEU A 605 11.93 1.17 20.37
C LEU A 605 11.76 2.07 21.57
N GLN A 606 11.03 1.65 22.61
CA GLN A 606 10.86 2.44 23.84
C GLN A 606 12.19 2.71 24.54
N LYS A 607 13.18 1.83 24.40
CA LYS A 607 14.55 2.08 24.87
C LYS A 607 15.14 3.32 24.23
N LEU A 608 14.92 3.51 22.93
CA LEU A 608 15.39 4.69 22.19
C LEU A 608 14.53 5.92 22.51
N TRP A 609 13.21 5.78 22.51
CA TRP A 609 12.30 6.89 22.84
C TRP A 609 12.61 7.47 24.22
N GLN A 610 12.86 6.60 25.21
CA GLN A 610 13.23 6.99 26.57
C GLN A 610 14.64 7.58 26.64
N LYS A 611 15.65 6.89 26.09
CA LYS A 611 17.06 7.34 26.09
C LYS A 611 17.23 8.72 25.46
N TYR A 612 16.56 8.99 24.34
CA TYR A 612 16.68 10.27 23.62
C TYR A 612 15.54 11.25 23.92
N LYS A 613 14.62 10.89 24.81
CA LYS A 613 13.48 11.71 25.25
C LYS A 613 12.67 12.24 24.08
N VAL A 614 12.15 11.31 23.28
CA VAL A 614 11.14 11.62 22.27
C VAL A 614 9.92 12.18 22.98
N ASP A 615 9.41 13.30 22.48
CA ASP A 615 8.35 14.04 23.14
C ASP A 615 6.98 13.44 22.83
N ILE A 616 6.75 13.24 21.53
CA ILE A 616 5.50 12.74 21.00
C ILE A 616 5.82 11.70 19.92
N ALA A 617 5.18 10.53 20.03
CA ALA A 617 5.17 9.51 19.01
C ALA A 617 3.76 9.40 18.41
N VAL A 618 3.63 9.59 17.10
CA VAL A 618 2.34 9.62 16.40
C VAL A 618 2.22 8.45 15.42
N TYR A 619 1.04 7.83 15.41
CA TYR A 619 0.68 6.66 14.60
C TYR A 619 -0.58 6.90 13.78
N GLY A 620 -0.67 6.25 12.60
CA GLY A 620 -1.91 6.12 11.83
C GLY A 620 -2.58 4.76 12.11
N HIS A 621 -2.98 4.08 11.03
CA HIS A 621 -3.47 2.70 10.90
C HIS A 621 -4.78 2.37 11.63
N VAL A 622 -4.90 2.75 12.90
CA VAL A 622 -6.13 2.62 13.65
C VAL A 622 -6.98 3.87 13.38
N HIS A 623 -8.09 3.69 12.67
CA HIS A 623 -8.93 4.78 12.17
C HIS A 623 -9.80 5.46 13.25
N ASN A 624 -9.15 6.10 14.22
CA ASN A 624 -9.73 6.92 15.26
C ASN A 624 -8.65 7.86 15.83
N TYR A 625 -8.98 8.58 16.90
CA TYR A 625 -8.00 9.35 17.67
C TYR A 625 -7.88 8.80 19.10
N GLU A 626 -6.65 8.65 19.58
CA GLU A 626 -6.37 8.29 20.97
C GLU A 626 -5.08 8.96 21.46
N ARG A 627 -5.08 9.45 22.69
CA ARG A 627 -3.90 10.04 23.33
C ARG A 627 -3.60 9.40 24.67
N THR A 628 -2.32 9.13 24.92
CA THR A 628 -1.85 8.60 26.19
C THR A 628 -1.39 9.69 27.16
N CYS A 629 -1.23 9.34 28.44
CA CYS A 629 -0.32 10.04 29.35
C CYS A 629 1.14 9.91 28.84
N PRO A 630 2.08 10.76 29.29
CA PRO A 630 3.50 10.43 29.17
C PRO A 630 3.76 9.07 29.83
N VAL A 631 4.21 8.09 29.05
CA VAL A 631 4.22 6.68 29.45
C VAL A 631 5.56 6.03 29.12
N TYR A 632 5.99 5.11 29.98
CA TYR A 632 7.14 4.24 29.76
C TYR A 632 6.86 2.88 30.42
N GLU A 633 7.16 1.77 29.75
CA GLU A 633 6.87 0.40 30.23
C GLU A 633 5.43 0.23 30.73
N ASN A 634 4.47 0.81 30.00
CA ASN A 634 3.03 0.75 30.27
C ASN A 634 2.58 1.49 31.55
N ILE A 635 3.45 2.29 32.17
CA ILE A 635 3.18 3.06 33.38
C ILE A 635 3.18 4.56 33.06
N CYS A 636 2.13 5.28 33.44
CA CYS A 636 2.12 6.74 33.36
C CYS A 636 3.21 7.32 34.27
N THR A 637 4.03 8.19 33.71
CA THR A 637 5.17 8.82 34.38
C THR A 637 4.80 10.13 35.06
N THR A 638 3.59 10.65 34.77
CA THR A 638 2.95 11.78 35.44
C THR A 638 1.43 11.62 35.44
N ASN A 639 0.74 12.29 36.36
CA ASN A 639 -0.71 12.35 36.44
C ASN A 639 -1.30 13.57 35.70
N GLU A 640 -0.46 14.47 35.19
CA GLU A 640 -0.90 15.63 34.41
C GLU A 640 -1.58 15.20 33.10
N LYS A 641 -2.62 15.94 32.69
CA LYS A 641 -3.47 15.57 31.53
C LYS A 641 -3.39 16.53 30.36
N SER A 642 -3.12 17.81 30.60
CA SER A 642 -3.19 18.88 29.59
C SER A 642 -2.13 19.97 29.74
N HIS A 643 -1.49 20.12 30.90
CA HIS A 643 -0.47 21.15 31.15
C HIS A 643 0.79 20.51 31.71
N TYR A 644 1.67 20.06 30.82
CA TYR A 644 2.92 19.44 31.21
C TYR A 644 3.99 20.49 31.46
N GLN A 645 4.62 20.44 32.64
CA GLN A 645 5.71 21.34 33.02
C GLN A 645 6.98 20.55 33.34
N GLY A 646 8.12 21.03 32.85
CA GLY A 646 9.42 20.40 33.10
C GLY A 646 9.61 19.03 32.43
N PRO A 647 10.39 18.12 33.03
CA PRO A 647 10.64 16.80 32.45
C PRO A 647 9.39 15.93 32.42
N LEU A 648 9.05 15.38 31.24
CA LEU A 648 7.89 14.49 31.08
C LEU A 648 8.11 13.10 31.68
N ASN A 649 9.36 12.66 31.82
CA ASN A 649 9.79 11.33 32.27
C ASN A 649 9.33 10.14 31.40
N GLY A 650 8.55 10.36 30.35
CA GLY A 650 8.15 9.38 29.33
C GLY A 650 7.62 10.08 28.08
N THR A 651 7.41 9.31 27.01
CA THR A 651 6.91 9.81 25.72
C THR A 651 5.37 9.85 25.71
N ILE A 652 4.78 10.87 25.10
CA ILE A 652 3.33 10.88 24.81
C ILE A 652 3.10 10.13 23.50
N HIS A 653 2.18 9.17 23.51
CA HIS A 653 1.80 8.42 22.31
C HIS A 653 0.44 8.86 21.82
N VAL A 654 0.30 8.98 20.50
CA VAL A 654 -0.92 9.46 19.86
C VAL A 654 -1.26 8.59 18.65
N VAL A 655 -2.48 8.08 18.61
CA VAL A 655 -3.09 7.53 17.40
C VAL A 655 -3.86 8.66 16.72
N ALA A 656 -3.56 8.89 15.45
CA ALA A 656 -4.17 9.91 14.58
C ALA A 656 -4.48 9.35 13.19
N GLY A 657 -5.00 8.11 13.14
CA GLY A 657 -5.45 7.45 11.90
C GLY A 657 -6.88 7.84 11.49
N GLY A 658 -7.52 8.78 12.19
CA GLY A 658 -8.84 9.29 11.85
C GLY A 658 -8.89 10.17 10.59
N GLY A 659 -7.93 10.10 9.66
CA GLY A 659 -7.86 11.04 8.54
C GLY A 659 -9.01 10.90 7.53
N GLY A 660 -9.61 9.72 7.38
CA GLY A 660 -10.76 9.57 6.49
C GLY A 660 -11.28 8.15 6.27
N ALA A 661 -10.43 7.14 6.38
CA ALA A 661 -10.80 5.73 6.23
C ALA A 661 -11.80 5.23 7.29
N GLY A 662 -12.64 4.26 6.94
CA GLY A 662 -13.74 3.77 7.77
C GLY A 662 -13.33 3.51 9.24
N LEU A 663 -14.03 4.17 10.16
CA LEU A 663 -13.64 4.27 11.58
C LEU A 663 -13.45 2.90 12.27
N ALA A 664 -12.42 2.82 13.11
CA ALA A 664 -12.05 1.64 13.88
C ALA A 664 -12.52 1.76 15.34
N LYS A 665 -13.20 0.74 15.85
CA LYS A 665 -13.78 0.76 17.20
C LYS A 665 -12.69 0.60 18.27
N PHE A 666 -12.97 1.12 19.45
CA PHE A 666 -12.18 0.84 20.65
C PHE A 666 -12.63 -0.46 21.32
N THR A 667 -11.71 -1.08 22.05
CA THR A 667 -12.03 -2.14 23.01
C THR A 667 -12.84 -1.58 24.20
N THR A 668 -13.53 -2.47 24.91
CA THR A 668 -14.23 -2.12 26.16
C THR A 668 -13.29 -2.09 27.38
N LEU A 669 -12.04 -2.54 27.22
CA LEU A 669 -11.01 -2.51 28.26
C LEU A 669 -10.58 -1.08 28.54
N LYS A 670 -10.56 -0.70 29.83
CA LYS A 670 -10.09 0.62 30.28
C LYS A 670 -8.64 0.53 30.72
N THR A 671 -7.74 1.06 29.90
CA THR A 671 -6.32 1.12 30.24
C THR A 671 -6.05 2.32 31.16
N LYS A 672 -4.96 2.27 31.93
CA LYS A 672 -4.58 3.38 32.83
C LYS A 672 -3.97 4.57 32.08
N TRP A 673 -3.41 4.31 30.90
CA TRP A 673 -2.63 5.27 30.14
C TRP A 673 -3.44 6.04 29.10
N SER A 674 -4.61 5.54 28.68
CA SER A 674 -5.48 6.23 27.71
C SER A 674 -6.19 7.40 28.37
N LEU A 675 -5.87 8.63 27.94
CA LEU A 675 -6.42 9.87 28.50
C LEU A 675 -7.63 10.37 27.71
N PHE A 676 -7.59 10.24 26.39
CA PHE A 676 -8.63 10.71 25.49
C PHE A 676 -8.80 9.75 24.33
N GLN A 677 -10.04 9.51 23.92
CA GLN A 677 -10.42 8.69 22.77
C GLN A 677 -11.53 9.41 22.02
N ASP A 678 -11.45 9.42 20.69
CA ASP A 678 -12.54 9.90 19.84
C ASP A 678 -12.75 8.95 18.66
N TYR A 679 -13.98 8.47 18.52
CA TYR A 679 -14.41 7.65 17.39
C TYR A 679 -15.00 8.58 16.33
N ASP A 680 -14.13 9.34 15.67
CA ASP A 680 -14.49 10.30 14.64
C ASP A 680 -13.30 10.58 13.72
N PHE A 681 -13.53 11.35 12.67
CA PHE A 681 -12.48 11.81 11.77
C PHE A 681 -11.83 13.09 12.30
N GLY A 682 -10.50 13.18 12.19
CA GLY A 682 -9.75 14.34 12.61
C GLY A 682 -8.27 14.25 12.27
N PHE A 683 -7.55 15.31 12.64
CA PHE A 683 -6.13 15.48 12.40
C PHE A 683 -5.49 16.28 13.55
N LEU A 684 -4.16 16.22 13.63
CA LEU A 684 -3.40 16.93 14.64
C LEU A 684 -2.89 18.27 14.09
N LYS A 685 -2.78 19.25 14.97
CA LYS A 685 -2.01 20.47 14.76
C LYS A 685 -1.06 20.70 15.92
N LEU A 686 0.23 20.79 15.64
CA LEU A 686 1.25 21.19 16.61
C LEU A 686 1.66 22.63 16.34
N THR A 687 1.71 23.45 17.38
CA THR A 687 2.19 24.83 17.31
C THR A 687 3.32 25.02 18.31
N ALA A 688 4.56 25.12 17.82
CA ALA A 688 5.67 25.59 18.66
C ALA A 688 5.65 27.11 18.65
N PHE A 689 5.41 27.72 19.81
CA PHE A 689 5.41 29.18 19.95
C PHE A 689 6.83 29.72 20.07
N ASP A 690 7.66 28.99 20.82
CA ASP A 690 9.05 29.26 21.11
C ASP A 690 9.75 27.94 21.49
N HIS A 691 11.00 28.03 21.94
CA HIS A 691 11.82 26.87 22.29
C HIS A 691 11.36 26.14 23.57
N SER A 692 10.51 26.76 24.39
CA SER A 692 10.05 26.22 25.66
C SER A 692 8.57 25.84 25.66
N ASN A 693 7.76 26.32 24.72
CA ASN A 693 6.31 26.14 24.69
C ASN A 693 5.79 25.50 23.39
N LEU A 694 5.26 24.29 23.52
CA LEU A 694 4.55 23.56 22.47
C LEU A 694 3.07 23.41 22.81
N LEU A 695 2.20 23.68 21.86
CA LEU A 695 0.78 23.35 21.90
C LEU A 695 0.50 22.19 20.94
N PHE A 696 -0.24 21.22 21.44
CA PHE A 696 -0.83 20.12 20.69
C PHE A 696 -2.34 20.30 20.63
N GLU A 697 -2.94 20.15 19.46
CA GLU A 697 -4.39 20.19 19.24
C GLU A 697 -4.83 19.01 18.37
N TYR A 698 -5.87 18.31 18.79
CA TYR A 698 -6.64 17.40 17.96
C TYR A 698 -7.88 18.12 17.46
N LYS A 699 -8.06 18.15 16.14
CA LYS A 699 -9.15 18.84 15.45
C LYS A 699 -10.02 17.84 14.71
N LYS A 700 -11.35 17.93 14.85
CA LYS A 700 -12.25 17.09 14.04
C LYS A 700 -12.34 17.61 12.63
N SER A 701 -12.41 16.70 11.66
CA SER A 701 -12.52 17.03 10.25
C SER A 701 -13.90 17.57 9.87
N SER A 702 -14.93 17.32 10.69
CA SER A 702 -16.30 17.77 10.42
C SER A 702 -16.47 19.29 10.51
N ASP A 703 -15.70 19.97 11.37
CA ASP A 703 -15.85 21.39 11.65
C ASP A 703 -14.53 22.17 11.82
N GLY A 704 -13.39 21.47 11.93
CA GLY A 704 -12.08 22.09 12.16
C GLY A 704 -11.90 22.67 13.57
N ASN A 705 -12.76 22.35 14.54
CA ASN A 705 -12.62 22.79 15.93
C ASN A 705 -11.72 21.85 16.74
N VAL A 706 -11.16 22.35 17.84
CA VAL A 706 -10.30 21.59 18.76
C VAL A 706 -11.15 20.81 19.78
N TYR A 707 -10.90 19.51 19.90
CA TYR A 707 -11.63 18.61 20.80
C TYR A 707 -10.77 17.99 21.90
N ASP A 708 -9.46 17.94 21.69
CA ASP A 708 -8.48 17.58 22.71
C ASP A 708 -7.21 18.42 22.50
N SER A 709 -6.53 18.76 23.58
CA SER A 709 -5.30 19.56 23.52
C SER A 709 -4.45 19.38 24.76
N PHE A 710 -3.15 19.64 24.61
CA PHE A 710 -2.24 19.78 25.73
C PHE A 710 -1.09 20.73 25.39
N THR A 711 -0.40 21.17 26.43
CA THR A 711 0.78 22.03 26.33
C THR A 711 1.97 21.37 27.01
N ILE A 712 3.16 21.54 26.43
CA ILE A 712 4.43 21.23 27.08
C ILE A 712 5.17 22.55 27.27
N SER A 713 5.43 22.91 28.53
CA SER A 713 6.22 24.08 28.92
C SER A 713 7.45 23.63 29.70
N ARG A 714 8.63 23.69 29.08
CA ARG A 714 9.88 23.22 29.70
C ARG A 714 11.10 23.89 29.08
N ASP A 715 12.19 23.94 29.82
CA ASP A 715 13.46 24.50 29.37
C ASP A 715 14.43 23.41 28.89
N TYR A 716 15.53 23.82 28.23
CA TYR A 716 16.59 22.90 27.81
C TYR A 716 17.16 22.07 28.97
N ARG A 717 17.27 22.64 30.18
CA ARG A 717 17.73 21.92 31.38
C ARG A 717 16.84 20.72 31.73
N ASP A 718 15.55 20.80 31.44
CA ASP A 718 14.58 19.75 31.74
C ASP A 718 14.76 18.56 30.77
N ILE A 719 15.15 18.88 29.52
CA ILE A 719 15.55 17.88 28.53
C ILE A 719 16.89 17.23 28.94
N LEU A 720 17.80 17.94 29.62
CA LEU A 720 19.07 17.36 30.10
C LEU A 720 18.94 16.56 31.39
N ALA A 721 17.97 16.88 32.25
CA ALA A 721 17.82 16.26 33.58
C ALA A 721 17.61 14.74 33.50
N CYS A 722 18.30 13.94 34.30
CA CYS A 722 18.15 12.48 34.22
C CYS A 722 16.71 12.01 34.49
N THR A 723 16.26 11.02 33.74
CA THR A 723 15.01 10.28 33.97
C THR A 723 15.30 8.78 34.00
N VAL A 724 14.31 7.95 34.36
CA VAL A 724 14.47 6.48 34.32
C VAL A 724 14.92 6.04 32.93
N ASP A 725 15.96 5.21 32.87
CA ASP A 725 16.62 4.72 31.65
C ASP A 725 17.11 5.81 30.67
N SER A 726 17.25 7.05 31.14
CA SER A 726 17.73 8.20 30.39
C SER A 726 18.63 9.08 31.27
N CYS A 727 19.77 8.52 31.66
CA CYS A 727 20.80 9.21 32.43
C CYS A 727 22.19 8.90 31.86
N PRO A 728 22.90 9.88 31.27
CA PRO A 728 24.24 9.66 30.72
C PRO A 728 25.26 9.21 31.77
N SER A 729 26.28 8.47 31.34
CA SER A 729 27.40 8.09 32.22
C SER A 729 28.11 9.33 32.77
N MET A 730 28.41 9.34 34.07
CA MET A 730 29.18 10.39 34.73
C MET A 730 30.55 9.86 35.17
N THR A 731 31.56 10.74 35.18
CA THR A 731 32.87 10.47 35.79
C THR A 731 32.92 11.10 37.19
N VAL A 732 33.61 10.44 38.12
CA VAL A 732 33.86 10.97 39.47
C VAL A 732 35.05 11.94 39.53
N ALA A 733 35.77 12.13 38.42
CA ALA A 733 36.85 13.10 38.33
C ALA A 733 36.30 14.53 38.47
N SER A 734 36.99 15.38 39.24
CA SER A 734 36.63 16.78 39.53
C SER A 734 37.73 17.74 39.12
#